data_AF-A0A923ZYT4-F1
#
_entry.id   AF-A0A923ZYT4-F1
#
_cell.length_a   1.000
_cell.length_b   1.000
_cell.length_c   1.000
_cell.angle_alpha   90.00
_cell.angle_beta   90.00
_cell.angle_gamma   90.00
#
_symmetry.space_group_name_H-M   'P 1'
#
loop_
_entity.id
_entity.type
_entity.pdbx_description
1 polymer ?
#
loop_
_entity_poly.entity_id
_entity_poly.type
_entity_poly.pdbx_seq_one_letter_code
_entity_poly.pdbx_strand_id
1 'polypeptide(L)'
;MKLLLLLVNLLITTLFFSCTKIKVNNFIPITNIDSKVFYTDMEHVIMNGIEAPTTKQVKGGKFEFKFDVENNSGEELYYKIYFQNEDYKFIEDEELSNENFYGSWGDDDNVGFKKIPTNTTSITDYFKIAGNPRNEHKYYGVAMKNYNLSTEQITNTINSIKGNEPFYASIIKKAETKNRSVEEQLTLDAIFCLCMDRDIGAVNHKWKRNPRMGKYSTLLVVCTKKQLDNIPDYIKDISQTHHNKYVNPYQYFLFGEGKNVVTALNINTITLKSKLDLSKGIFINNANQQTEPKLDYLTNDCNSTQQKYEEAHVEQFFHYEDKDFKLNTIPVIADVLANEYTLDDYHKAEKMYKEAAMVKDYIRSSNCPCKTVSLNKTENYIQLLNPASTDIKTAKKENVGIKTRVGYTYGKFTAKIKFPPLINKTNVWTGVTNAFWMLFQDTQEWNNRRESTTGYLNKGDAYVPNTPRTPSTYYSEIDFEIVKATQHWPLDYYKDKTMQPEDAQHNENIMVGLTNWDLCNKDPKNYFHGLGTTEHNNNSYEAFRWEDYYKALTIRQPYSNREMFNRDYYYYQIEWTPTAIIWRVGPEKNKLIELGYMDADVTSIPNNQMLMNVTQEYHLSKWWPPIPFKQEFTPFLKNDLVGKIYEFEIE
;
A
#
# COMPACT_ATOMS: atom_id res chain seq x y z
N MET A 1 -12.79 25.54 -25.12
CA MET A 1 -11.55 25.67 -25.93
C MET A 1 -10.86 24.30 -26.01
N LYS A 2 -11.60 23.32 -26.54
CA LYS A 2 -11.25 21.90 -26.67
C LYS A 2 -11.42 21.56 -28.15
N LEU A 3 -10.40 21.78 -28.97
CA LEU A 3 -10.34 21.27 -30.35
C LEU A 3 -8.95 21.50 -30.98
N LEU A 4 -7.85 21.10 -30.31
CA LEU A 4 -6.53 21.11 -30.96
C LEU A 4 -5.50 20.21 -30.25
N LEU A 5 -5.84 18.95 -29.94
CA LEU A 5 -4.86 18.01 -29.37
C LEU A 5 -5.16 16.55 -29.70
N LEU A 6 -5.66 16.32 -30.92
CA LEU A 6 -6.02 15.00 -31.42
C LEU A 6 -5.53 14.89 -32.87
N LEU A 7 -4.21 15.03 -33.07
CA LEU A 7 -3.50 14.69 -34.33
C LEU A 7 -1.98 14.96 -34.20
N VAL A 8 -1.27 14.25 -33.32
CA VAL A 8 0.18 14.00 -33.47
C VAL A 8 0.50 12.60 -32.93
N ASN A 9 0.09 11.57 -33.68
CA ASN A 9 0.67 10.23 -33.62
C ASN A 9 1.51 10.05 -34.89
N LEU A 10 2.56 10.86 -35.02
CA LEU A 10 3.57 10.72 -36.04
C LEU A 10 4.93 10.88 -35.36
N LEU A 11 5.84 9.94 -35.64
CA LEU A 11 7.26 9.94 -35.28
C LEU A 11 7.80 11.37 -35.14
N ILE A 12 8.01 11.84 -33.90
CA ILE A 12 8.90 12.96 -33.64
C ILE A 12 10.22 12.35 -33.15
N THR A 13 11.02 11.88 -34.10
CA THR A 13 12.48 11.92 -33.97
C THR A 13 12.90 13.38 -34.12
N THR A 14 12.94 14.13 -33.02
CA THR A 14 13.60 15.44 -32.97
C THR A 14 15.10 15.24 -33.14
N LEU A 15 15.54 15.21 -34.39
CA LEU A 15 16.92 15.40 -34.80
C LEU A 15 17.27 16.89 -34.63
N PHE A 16 17.74 17.27 -33.44
CA PHE A 16 18.58 18.45 -33.34
C PHE A 16 19.90 18.11 -34.05
N PHE A 17 20.08 18.63 -35.27
CA PHE A 17 21.38 18.64 -35.96
C PHE A 17 22.34 19.61 -35.25
N SER A 18 22.76 19.25 -34.04
CA SER A 18 24.08 19.61 -33.57
C SER A 18 25.05 18.77 -34.39
N CYS A 19 26.11 19.39 -34.92
CA CYS A 19 27.18 18.71 -35.63
C CYS A 19 28.03 17.93 -34.61
N THR A 20 27.42 16.97 -33.91
CA THR A 20 28.12 16.14 -32.92
C THR A 20 28.97 15.15 -33.67
N LYS A 21 30.26 15.08 -33.31
CA LYS A 21 31.21 14.10 -33.87
C LYS A 21 30.90 12.65 -33.45
N ILE A 22 29.92 12.45 -32.58
CA ILE A 22 29.40 11.15 -32.15
C ILE A 22 27.96 11.04 -32.61
N LYS A 23 27.58 9.89 -33.16
CA LYS A 23 26.17 9.54 -33.43
C LYS A 23 25.83 8.20 -32.82
N VAL A 24 24.64 8.10 -32.26
CA VAL A 24 24.04 6.85 -31.79
C VAL A 24 22.89 6.51 -32.73
N ASN A 25 22.93 5.32 -33.32
CA ASN A 25 21.92 4.81 -34.23
C ASN A 25 21.32 3.52 -33.66
N ASN A 26 20.13 3.15 -34.14
CA ASN A 26 19.51 1.84 -33.86
C ASN A 26 19.48 1.46 -32.37
N PHE A 27 19.22 2.42 -31.46
CA PHE A 27 19.06 2.09 -30.05
C PHE A 27 17.77 1.29 -29.83
N ILE A 28 17.95 0.00 -29.53
CA ILE A 28 16.87 -0.93 -29.18
C ILE A 28 17.03 -1.25 -27.70
N PRO A 29 16.13 -0.75 -26.83
CA PRO A 29 16.33 -0.82 -25.39
C PRO A 29 16.11 -2.22 -24.81
N ILE A 30 15.33 -3.08 -25.48
CA ILE A 30 15.20 -4.49 -25.13
C ILE A 30 15.04 -5.31 -26.41
N THR A 31 15.84 -6.37 -26.54
CA THR A 31 15.91 -7.23 -27.73
C THR A 31 15.64 -8.71 -27.44
N ASN A 32 15.64 -9.11 -26.16
CA ASN A 32 15.50 -10.50 -25.73
C ASN A 32 14.13 -10.83 -25.11
N ILE A 33 13.13 -9.97 -25.32
CA ILE A 33 11.71 -10.23 -25.04
C ILE A 33 10.86 -9.62 -26.17
N ASP A 34 9.73 -10.26 -26.48
CA ASP A 34 8.82 -9.79 -27.54
C ASP A 34 7.67 -8.92 -27.02
N SER A 35 7.32 -9.04 -25.73
CA SER A 35 6.20 -8.34 -25.11
C SER A 35 6.63 -7.02 -24.47
N LYS A 36 5.85 -5.97 -24.72
CA LYS A 36 5.97 -4.70 -23.99
C LYS A 36 5.38 -4.74 -22.59
N VAL A 37 4.46 -5.68 -22.31
CA VAL A 37 3.92 -5.90 -20.96
C VAL A 37 4.63 -7.09 -20.34
N PHE A 38 5.21 -6.89 -19.18
CA PHE A 38 6.08 -7.87 -18.52
C PHE A 38 5.62 -8.05 -17.08
N TYR A 39 5.02 -9.20 -16.80
CA TYR A 39 4.69 -9.58 -15.43
C TYR A 39 5.98 -9.96 -14.70
N THR A 40 6.23 -9.35 -13.55
CA THR A 40 7.39 -9.66 -12.72
C THR A 40 7.27 -11.08 -12.14
N ASP A 41 8.42 -11.73 -11.98
CA ASP A 41 8.50 -13.00 -11.25
C ASP A 41 8.36 -12.72 -9.76
N MET A 42 7.31 -13.27 -9.16
CA MET A 42 6.98 -13.06 -7.77
C MET A 42 7.50 -14.19 -6.86
N GLU A 43 8.23 -15.16 -7.38
CA GLU A 43 8.77 -16.24 -6.55
C GLU A 43 9.88 -15.75 -5.62
N HIS A 44 9.77 -16.07 -4.32
CA HIS A 44 10.65 -15.60 -3.26
C HIS A 44 10.79 -14.07 -3.16
N VAL A 45 9.79 -13.33 -3.65
CA VAL A 45 9.77 -11.85 -3.62
C VAL A 45 9.89 -11.27 -2.20
N ILE A 46 9.42 -12.00 -1.19
CA ILE A 46 9.56 -11.60 0.23
C ILE A 46 11.03 -11.53 0.65
N MET A 47 11.85 -12.41 0.09
CA MET A 47 13.27 -12.53 0.44
C MET A 47 14.14 -11.60 -0.40
N ASN A 48 13.82 -11.50 -1.69
CA ASN A 48 14.70 -10.86 -2.68
C ASN A 48 14.24 -9.46 -3.09
N GLY A 49 12.99 -9.09 -2.81
CA GLY A 49 12.34 -7.97 -3.48
C GLY A 49 12.00 -8.30 -4.93
N ILE A 50 11.44 -7.32 -5.63
CA ILE A 50 11.05 -7.47 -7.04
C ILE A 50 12.27 -7.21 -7.94
N GLU A 51 12.49 -8.12 -8.88
CA GLU A 51 13.48 -8.01 -9.96
C GLU A 51 12.81 -8.29 -11.31
N ALA A 52 13.22 -7.54 -12.35
CA ALA A 52 12.77 -7.71 -13.71
C ALA A 52 13.94 -7.55 -14.70
N PRO A 53 14.26 -8.60 -15.49
CA PRO A 53 13.74 -9.96 -15.43
C PRO A 53 14.50 -10.82 -14.40
N THR A 54 13.95 -11.97 -14.00
CA THR A 54 14.71 -13.02 -13.30
C THR A 54 15.27 -14.06 -14.29
N THR A 55 16.13 -14.95 -13.81
CA THR A 55 16.69 -16.05 -14.62
C THR A 55 15.64 -17.05 -15.11
N LYS A 56 14.45 -17.07 -14.49
CA LYS A 56 13.30 -17.88 -14.94
C LYS A 56 12.57 -17.27 -16.13
N GLN A 57 12.68 -15.95 -16.29
CA GLN A 57 11.97 -15.22 -17.33
C GLN A 57 12.83 -15.00 -18.57
N VAL A 58 14.12 -14.70 -18.37
CA VAL A 58 15.06 -14.41 -19.45
C VAL A 58 16.43 -15.01 -19.11
N LYS A 59 17.13 -15.57 -20.11
CA LYS A 59 18.48 -16.11 -19.94
C LYS A 59 19.40 -15.06 -19.34
N GLY A 60 20.05 -15.39 -18.22
CA GLY A 60 20.95 -14.48 -17.50
C GLY A 60 20.23 -13.46 -16.60
N GLY A 61 18.90 -13.41 -16.58
CA GLY A 61 18.12 -12.53 -15.70
C GLY A 61 18.37 -11.05 -15.96
N LYS A 62 18.58 -10.66 -17.22
CA LYS A 62 18.78 -9.26 -17.62
C LYS A 62 18.11 -8.96 -18.96
N PHE A 63 17.66 -7.72 -19.14
CA PHE A 63 17.24 -7.21 -20.44
C PHE A 63 18.46 -6.91 -21.30
N GLU A 64 18.46 -7.40 -22.54
CA GLU A 64 19.51 -7.16 -23.54
C GLU A 64 19.16 -5.92 -24.36
N PHE A 65 20.03 -4.91 -24.38
CA PHE A 65 19.88 -3.74 -25.23
C PHE A 65 20.98 -3.68 -26.29
N LYS A 66 20.68 -3.02 -27.41
CA LYS A 66 21.60 -2.84 -28.53
C LYS A 66 21.62 -1.41 -29.02
N PHE A 67 22.77 -0.94 -29.46
CA PHE A 67 22.89 0.32 -30.18
C PHE A 67 24.12 0.31 -31.08
N ASP A 68 24.07 1.12 -32.13
CA ASP A 68 25.21 1.38 -32.99
C ASP A 68 25.79 2.76 -32.68
N VAL A 69 27.10 2.91 -32.83
CA VAL A 69 27.82 4.15 -32.56
C VAL A 69 28.78 4.48 -33.70
N GLU A 70 28.72 5.72 -34.17
CA GLU A 70 29.71 6.29 -35.08
C GLU A 70 30.60 7.26 -34.31
N ASN A 71 31.91 7.01 -34.31
CA ASN A 71 32.89 7.85 -33.64
C ASN A 71 33.75 8.62 -34.65
N ASN A 72 33.35 9.84 -34.97
CA ASN A 72 34.14 10.78 -35.76
C ASN A 72 34.92 11.78 -34.88
N SER A 73 34.98 11.54 -33.56
CA SER A 73 35.62 12.46 -32.61
C SER A 73 37.13 12.27 -32.52
N GLY A 74 37.62 11.06 -32.77
CA GLY A 74 39.01 10.66 -32.51
C GLY A 74 39.32 10.42 -31.03
N GLU A 75 38.36 10.62 -30.13
CA GLU A 75 38.48 10.36 -28.69
C GLU A 75 37.91 8.98 -28.32
N GLU A 76 38.35 8.43 -27.19
CA GLU A 76 37.73 7.25 -26.60
C GLU A 76 36.29 7.57 -26.17
N LEU A 77 35.37 6.64 -26.45
CA LEU A 77 33.97 6.77 -26.08
C LEU A 77 33.62 5.88 -24.88
N TYR A 78 32.64 6.36 -24.13
CA TYR A 78 32.09 5.72 -22.95
C TYR A 78 30.57 5.76 -23.02
N TYR A 79 29.90 4.78 -22.43
CA TYR A 79 28.44 4.71 -22.42
C TYR A 79 27.87 4.26 -21.07
N LYS A 80 26.64 4.67 -20.82
CA LYS A 80 25.85 4.20 -19.68
C LYS A 80 24.36 4.20 -20.04
N ILE A 81 23.63 3.23 -19.51
CA ILE A 81 22.18 3.15 -19.61
C ILE A 81 21.54 3.51 -18.27
N TYR A 82 20.46 4.28 -18.33
CA TYR A 82 19.59 4.57 -17.21
C TYR A 82 18.16 4.16 -17.54
N PHE A 83 17.38 3.79 -16.52
CA PHE A 83 15.94 3.52 -16.66
C PHE A 83 15.16 4.35 -15.64
N GLN A 84 13.90 4.66 -15.93
CA GLN A 84 13.00 5.38 -15.03
C GLN A 84 11.57 4.90 -15.21
N ASN A 85 10.79 4.84 -14.12
CA ASN A 85 9.34 4.66 -14.19
C ASN A 85 8.66 5.98 -14.63
N GLU A 86 7.80 5.93 -15.64
CA GLU A 86 7.17 7.09 -16.27
C GLU A 86 5.73 7.34 -15.82
N ASP A 87 5.01 6.31 -15.37
CA ASP A 87 3.60 6.47 -14.96
C ASP A 87 3.49 7.13 -13.56
N TYR A 88 4.47 6.89 -12.68
CA TYR A 88 4.44 7.33 -11.28
C TYR A 88 5.69 8.13 -10.94
N LYS A 89 5.91 9.25 -11.63
CA LYS A 89 7.05 10.17 -11.41
C LYS A 89 6.59 11.61 -11.18
N PHE A 90 7.45 12.41 -10.55
CA PHE A 90 7.44 13.87 -10.66
C PHE A 90 8.09 14.29 -11.99
N ILE A 91 7.72 15.46 -12.48
CA ILE A 91 8.30 16.02 -13.71
C ILE A 91 9.78 16.32 -13.47
N GLU A 92 10.65 16.06 -14.45
CA GLU A 92 12.11 16.14 -14.30
C GLU A 92 12.65 17.51 -13.90
N ASP A 93 11.96 18.60 -14.23
CA ASP A 93 12.38 19.97 -13.89
C ASP A 93 11.89 20.44 -12.50
N GLU A 94 11.10 19.62 -11.82
CA GLU A 94 10.60 19.90 -10.47
C GLU A 94 11.59 19.46 -9.38
N GLU A 95 11.49 20.09 -8.21
CA GLU A 95 12.35 19.81 -7.04
C GLU A 95 12.29 18.35 -6.59
N LEU A 96 11.12 17.72 -6.73
CA LEU A 96 10.85 16.36 -6.25
C LEU A 96 11.24 15.26 -7.25
N SER A 97 11.78 15.61 -8.42
CA SER A 97 12.28 14.64 -9.40
C SER A 97 13.37 13.72 -8.86
N ASN A 98 14.05 14.10 -7.77
CA ASN A 98 14.98 13.28 -7.03
C ASN A 98 14.33 12.06 -6.34
N GLU A 99 13.01 12.07 -6.13
CA GLU A 99 12.25 10.96 -5.54
C GLU A 99 11.77 9.94 -6.59
N ASN A 100 11.97 10.21 -7.88
CA ASN A 100 11.60 9.29 -8.94
C ASN A 100 12.28 7.92 -8.79
N PHE A 101 11.62 6.88 -9.28
CA PHE A 101 12.20 5.55 -9.34
C PHE A 101 13.03 5.43 -10.62
N TYR A 102 14.34 5.46 -10.49
CA TYR A 102 15.30 5.33 -11.58
C TYR A 102 16.52 4.51 -11.16
N GLY A 103 17.20 3.92 -12.15
CA GLY A 103 18.36 3.07 -11.95
C GLY A 103 19.27 2.99 -13.17
N SER A 104 20.24 2.08 -13.15
CA SER A 104 21.18 1.83 -14.26
C SER A 104 21.42 0.34 -14.52
N TRP A 105 22.62 -0.17 -14.27
CA TRP A 105 23.03 -1.54 -14.63
C TRP A 105 22.26 -2.64 -13.88
N GLY A 106 21.78 -2.36 -12.67
CA GLY A 106 20.93 -3.25 -11.87
C GLY A 106 21.66 -4.24 -10.96
N ASP A 107 22.99 -4.24 -10.97
CA ASP A 107 23.85 -4.98 -10.04
C ASP A 107 24.73 -4.02 -9.22
N ASP A 108 25.05 -4.39 -7.99
CA ASP A 108 25.81 -3.54 -7.05
C ASP A 108 27.28 -3.32 -7.48
N ASP A 109 27.84 -4.21 -8.32
CA ASP A 109 29.26 -4.19 -8.73
C ASP A 109 29.57 -3.29 -9.93
N ASN A 110 28.56 -2.76 -10.62
CA ASN A 110 28.75 -1.96 -11.82
C ASN A 110 28.01 -0.63 -11.67
N VAL A 111 28.75 0.43 -11.33
CA VAL A 111 28.17 1.75 -11.05
C VAL A 111 28.49 2.80 -12.13
N GLY A 112 29.60 2.67 -12.86
CA GLY A 112 30.12 3.73 -13.73
C GLY A 112 29.76 3.62 -15.22
N PHE A 113 30.38 4.47 -16.04
CA PHE A 113 30.32 4.37 -17.50
C PHE A 113 31.26 3.27 -18.00
N LYS A 114 30.83 2.49 -18.99
CA LYS A 114 31.64 1.46 -19.65
C LYS A 114 32.36 2.04 -20.85
N LYS A 115 33.62 1.66 -21.06
CA LYS A 115 34.38 2.04 -22.25
C LYS A 115 33.84 1.31 -23.48
N ILE A 116 33.66 2.02 -24.60
CA ILE A 116 33.38 1.43 -25.91
C ILE A 116 34.71 0.94 -26.49
N PRO A 117 34.85 -0.36 -26.83
CA PRO A 117 36.10 -0.87 -27.41
C PRO A 117 36.43 -0.20 -28.76
N THR A 118 37.72 -0.01 -29.03
CA THR A 118 38.19 0.59 -30.28
C THR A 118 37.75 -0.26 -31.48
N ASN A 119 37.30 0.39 -32.56
CA ASN A 119 36.77 -0.22 -33.78
C ASN A 119 35.44 -0.97 -33.62
N THR A 120 34.79 -0.89 -32.45
CA THR A 120 33.43 -1.43 -32.28
C THR A 120 32.40 -0.41 -32.70
N THR A 121 31.54 -0.78 -33.65
CA THR A 121 30.43 0.05 -34.15
C THR A 121 29.07 -0.38 -33.62
N SER A 122 28.95 -1.59 -33.07
CA SER A 122 27.70 -2.12 -32.51
C SER A 122 27.94 -2.70 -31.13
N ILE A 123 27.11 -2.31 -30.17
CA ILE A 123 27.21 -2.69 -28.76
C ILE A 123 25.97 -3.47 -28.38
N THR A 124 26.18 -4.60 -27.70
CA THR A 124 25.15 -5.38 -27.02
C THR A 124 25.55 -5.49 -25.56
N ASP A 125 24.65 -5.13 -24.65
CA ASP A 125 24.91 -5.16 -23.23
C ASP A 125 23.59 -5.35 -22.47
N TYR A 126 23.66 -5.40 -21.14
CA TYR A 126 22.57 -5.88 -20.31
C TYR A 126 22.32 -4.99 -19.10
N PHE A 127 21.05 -4.87 -18.71
CA PHE A 127 20.65 -4.21 -17.47
C PHE A 127 19.49 -4.96 -16.80
N LYS A 128 19.24 -4.64 -15.53
CA LYS A 128 18.12 -5.18 -14.74
C LYS A 128 17.40 -4.05 -14.03
N ILE A 129 16.07 -4.13 -13.96
CA ILE A 129 15.25 -3.29 -13.09
C ILE A 129 15.06 -4.05 -11.78
N ALA A 130 15.52 -3.50 -10.67
CA ALA A 130 15.41 -4.14 -9.36
C ALA A 130 15.12 -3.11 -8.28
N GLY A 131 14.62 -3.56 -7.13
CA GLY A 131 14.40 -2.71 -5.98
C GLY A 131 15.69 -2.11 -5.42
N ASN A 132 15.56 -0.96 -4.74
CA ASN A 132 16.67 -0.10 -4.30
C ASN A 132 17.79 0.09 -5.36
N PRO A 133 17.45 0.54 -6.59
CA PRO A 133 18.40 0.58 -7.71
C PRO A 133 19.50 1.65 -7.56
N ARG A 134 19.38 2.53 -6.56
CA ARG A 134 20.39 3.53 -6.17
C ARG A 134 21.26 3.07 -5.02
N ASN A 135 21.06 1.85 -4.52
CA ASN A 135 21.84 1.29 -3.43
C ASN A 135 21.85 2.20 -2.17
N GLU A 136 20.70 2.74 -1.79
CA GLU A 136 20.62 3.71 -0.70
C GLU A 136 20.82 3.02 0.66
N HIS A 137 21.75 3.53 1.47
CA HIS A 137 22.13 2.89 2.73
C HIS A 137 21.02 2.75 3.77
N LYS A 138 20.01 3.64 3.74
CA LYS A 138 18.84 3.53 4.62
C LYS A 138 18.00 2.26 4.38
N TYR A 139 18.18 1.59 3.24
CA TYR A 139 17.49 0.36 2.91
C TYR A 139 18.35 -0.89 3.13
N TYR A 140 19.43 -0.80 3.90
CA TYR A 140 20.24 -1.96 4.21
C TYR A 140 19.69 -2.74 5.41
N GLY A 141 20.19 -3.96 5.60
CA GLY A 141 19.88 -4.78 6.76
C GLY A 141 20.62 -6.12 6.75
N VAL A 142 20.21 -7.04 7.62
CA VAL A 142 20.76 -8.41 7.65
C VAL A 142 20.24 -9.24 6.48
N ALA A 143 21.01 -10.21 5.99
CA ALA A 143 20.49 -11.09 4.93
C ALA A 143 19.17 -11.74 5.37
N MET A 144 18.11 -11.66 4.55
CA MET A 144 16.76 -12.14 4.91
C MET A 144 16.75 -13.63 5.28
N LYS A 145 17.60 -14.45 4.64
CA LYS A 145 17.77 -15.87 4.98
C LYS A 145 18.30 -16.13 6.39
N ASN A 146 18.97 -15.13 6.99
CA ASN A 146 19.47 -15.17 8.36
C ASN A 146 18.46 -14.58 9.35
N TYR A 147 17.41 -13.91 8.86
CA TYR A 147 16.33 -13.44 9.71
C TYR A 147 15.42 -14.62 10.05
N ASN A 148 15.43 -15.02 11.32
CA ASN A 148 14.58 -16.05 11.86
C ASN A 148 14.02 -15.56 13.21
N LEU A 149 12.75 -15.85 13.47
CA LEU A 149 12.09 -15.62 14.76
C LEU A 149 11.88 -16.97 15.45
N SER A 150 12.97 -17.72 15.65
CA SER A 150 12.90 -19.00 16.34
C SER A 150 12.65 -18.83 17.84
N THR A 151 12.05 -19.84 18.47
CA THR A 151 11.89 -19.88 19.93
C THR A 151 13.23 -19.70 20.66
N GLU A 152 14.32 -20.23 20.10
CA GLU A 152 15.67 -20.07 20.65
C GLU A 152 16.11 -18.61 20.62
N GLN A 153 15.99 -17.92 19.49
CA GLN A 153 16.36 -16.50 19.38
C GLN A 153 15.50 -15.63 20.29
N ILE A 154 14.19 -15.87 20.35
CA ILE A 154 13.30 -15.16 21.25
C ILE A 154 13.74 -15.38 22.70
N THR A 155 14.04 -16.61 23.09
CA THR A 155 14.52 -16.95 24.45
C THR A 155 15.84 -16.26 24.77
N ASN A 156 16.79 -16.26 23.83
CA ASN A 156 18.09 -15.59 24.00
C ASN A 156 17.92 -14.08 24.17
N THR A 157 17.05 -13.45 23.38
CA THR A 157 16.73 -12.03 23.50
C THR A 157 16.00 -11.74 24.83
N ILE A 158 15.06 -12.58 25.26
CA ILE A 158 14.43 -12.46 26.59
C ILE A 158 15.48 -12.50 27.70
N ASN A 159 16.44 -13.43 27.63
CA ASN A 159 17.52 -13.53 28.61
C ASN A 159 18.42 -12.29 28.59
N SER A 160 18.70 -11.73 27.42
CA SER A 160 19.44 -10.48 27.26
C SER A 160 18.67 -9.29 27.89
N ILE A 161 17.36 -9.19 27.67
CA ILE A 161 16.50 -8.18 28.29
C ILE A 161 16.50 -8.32 29.81
N LYS A 162 16.29 -9.54 30.34
CA LYS A 162 16.31 -9.84 31.78
C LYS A 162 17.66 -9.49 32.42
N GLY A 163 18.77 -9.65 31.68
CA GLY A 163 20.11 -9.26 32.11
C GLY A 163 20.39 -7.75 32.12
N ASN A 164 19.50 -6.94 31.53
CA ASN A 164 19.58 -5.48 31.51
C ASN A 164 18.55 -4.89 32.48
N GLU A 165 18.97 -4.59 33.73
CA GLU A 165 18.06 -4.16 34.80
C GLU A 165 17.18 -2.95 34.42
N PRO A 166 17.70 -1.84 33.85
CA PRO A 166 16.85 -0.72 33.42
C PRO A 166 15.82 -1.12 32.38
N PHE A 167 16.21 -1.93 31.39
CA PHE A 167 15.30 -2.35 30.33
C PHE A 167 14.22 -3.27 30.90
N TYR A 168 14.59 -4.26 31.70
CA TYR A 168 13.64 -5.18 32.31
C TYR A 168 12.63 -4.47 33.23
N ALA A 169 13.08 -3.48 34.02
CA ALA A 169 12.19 -2.65 34.84
C ALA A 169 11.16 -1.89 33.99
N SER A 170 11.57 -1.40 32.81
CA SER A 170 10.65 -0.75 31.88
C SER A 170 9.60 -1.72 31.30
N ILE A 171 9.98 -2.98 31.07
CA ILE A 171 9.06 -4.04 30.61
C ILE A 171 8.01 -4.35 31.68
N ILE A 172 8.39 -4.45 32.95
CA ILE A 172 7.45 -4.66 34.05
C ILE A 172 6.42 -3.53 34.10
N LYS A 173 6.88 -2.27 34.05
CA LYS A 173 6.00 -1.09 34.04
C LYS A 173 5.07 -1.08 32.81
N LYS A 174 5.58 -1.47 31.64
CA LYS A 174 4.80 -1.59 30.40
C LYS A 174 3.72 -2.66 30.53
N ALA A 175 4.06 -3.82 31.11
CA ALA A 175 3.13 -4.92 31.34
C ALA A 175 1.97 -4.51 32.27
N GLU A 176 2.28 -3.82 33.37
CA GLU A 176 1.29 -3.24 34.29
C GLU A 176 0.36 -2.25 33.58
N THR A 177 0.95 -1.30 32.83
CA THR A 177 0.20 -0.28 32.08
C THR A 177 -0.73 -0.92 31.02
N LYS A 178 -0.32 -2.04 30.44
CA LYS A 178 -1.07 -2.75 29.40
C LYS A 178 -1.94 -3.91 29.94
N ASN A 179 -2.03 -4.06 31.26
CA ASN A 179 -2.79 -5.10 31.95
C ASN A 179 -2.55 -6.51 31.37
N ARG A 180 -1.27 -6.90 31.32
CA ARG A 180 -0.82 -8.23 30.85
C ARG A 180 0.31 -8.78 31.71
N SER A 181 0.65 -10.07 31.52
CA SER A 181 1.74 -10.68 32.27
C SER A 181 3.11 -10.14 31.84
N VAL A 182 4.08 -10.14 32.76
CA VAL A 182 5.46 -9.72 32.45
C VAL A 182 6.08 -10.63 31.40
N GLU A 183 5.82 -11.94 31.43
CA GLU A 183 6.37 -12.90 30.47
C GLU A 183 5.80 -12.69 29.06
N GLU A 184 4.51 -12.37 28.95
CA GLU A 184 3.88 -11.98 27.69
C GLU A 184 4.51 -10.70 27.13
N GLN A 185 4.70 -9.68 27.97
CA GLN A 185 5.32 -8.43 27.53
C GLN A 185 6.80 -8.62 27.13
N LEU A 186 7.56 -9.44 27.86
CA LEU A 186 8.94 -9.81 27.53
C LEU A 186 9.04 -10.46 26.15
N THR A 187 8.14 -11.40 25.86
CA THR A 187 8.11 -12.09 24.56
C THR A 187 7.85 -11.11 23.42
N LEU A 188 6.89 -10.20 23.60
CA LEU A 188 6.56 -9.17 22.61
C LEU A 188 7.72 -8.18 22.38
N ASP A 189 8.39 -7.73 23.45
CA ASP A 189 9.54 -6.84 23.33
C ASP A 189 10.78 -7.54 22.76
N ALA A 190 10.99 -8.83 23.04
CA ALA A 190 12.05 -9.62 22.42
C ALA A 190 11.84 -9.76 20.90
N ILE A 191 10.61 -10.06 20.48
CA ILE A 191 10.23 -10.09 19.07
C ILE A 191 10.42 -8.71 18.43
N PHE A 192 10.02 -7.65 19.12
CA PHE A 192 10.22 -6.28 18.65
C PHE A 192 11.71 -5.96 18.42
N CYS A 193 12.59 -6.30 19.38
CA CYS A 193 14.04 -6.13 19.21
C CYS A 193 14.57 -6.89 17.99
N LEU A 194 14.18 -8.16 17.81
CA LEU A 194 14.59 -8.96 16.65
C LEU A 194 14.12 -8.34 15.33
N CYS A 195 12.91 -7.77 15.30
CA CYS A 195 12.40 -7.04 14.13
C CYS A 195 13.20 -5.76 13.84
N MET A 196 13.71 -5.06 14.86
CA MET A 196 14.56 -3.88 14.68
C MET A 196 15.97 -4.27 14.17
N ASP A 197 16.51 -5.38 14.66
CA ASP A 197 17.84 -5.87 14.24
C ASP A 197 17.87 -6.30 12.77
N ARG A 198 16.72 -6.65 12.19
CA ARG A 198 16.57 -7.00 10.76
C ARG A 198 17.14 -5.91 9.85
N ASP A 199 17.06 -4.66 10.27
CA ASP A 199 17.38 -3.49 9.46
C ASP A 199 18.80 -2.97 9.72
N ILE A 200 19.58 -3.67 10.56
CA ILE A 200 20.97 -3.34 10.87
C ILE A 200 21.88 -4.34 10.17
N GLY A 201 22.46 -3.96 9.03
CA GLY A 201 23.41 -4.82 8.33
C GLY A 201 23.95 -4.22 7.04
N ALA A 202 24.68 -5.05 6.29
CA ALA A 202 25.40 -4.65 5.08
C ALA A 202 24.80 -5.20 3.78
N VAL A 203 23.60 -5.79 3.83
CA VAL A 203 22.91 -6.30 2.63
C VAL A 203 21.91 -5.27 2.13
N ASN A 204 21.94 -4.97 0.84
CA ASN A 204 20.95 -4.14 0.14
C ASN A 204 19.58 -4.85 0.16
N HIS A 205 18.62 -4.37 0.97
CA HIS A 205 17.24 -4.88 0.95
C HIS A 205 16.45 -4.24 -0.17
N LYS A 206 16.54 -4.85 -1.36
CA LYS A 206 15.81 -4.40 -2.55
C LYS A 206 14.30 -4.29 -2.31
N TRP A 207 13.72 -5.12 -1.44
CA TRP A 207 12.30 -5.12 -1.11
C TRP A 207 11.81 -3.83 -0.42
N LYS A 208 12.68 -3.04 0.23
CA LYS A 208 12.30 -1.78 0.91
C LYS A 208 12.03 -0.62 -0.04
N ARG A 209 12.42 -0.77 -1.32
CA ARG A 209 12.13 0.18 -2.39
C ARG A 209 11.92 -0.58 -3.69
N ASN A 210 10.85 -1.36 -3.75
CA ASN A 210 10.51 -2.14 -4.93
C ASN A 210 10.32 -1.24 -6.19
N PRO A 211 10.54 -1.77 -7.40
CA PRO A 211 10.13 -1.11 -8.63
C PRO A 211 8.66 -0.72 -8.60
N ARG A 212 8.36 0.45 -9.14
CA ARG A 212 6.98 0.91 -9.37
C ARG A 212 6.43 0.15 -10.56
N MET A 213 5.26 -0.46 -10.44
CA MET A 213 4.61 -1.04 -11.62
C MET A 213 4.23 0.08 -12.59
N GLY A 214 4.13 -0.24 -13.87
CA GLY A 214 3.82 0.73 -14.93
C GLY A 214 4.92 0.84 -15.97
N LYS A 215 4.82 1.86 -16.82
CA LYS A 215 5.73 2.09 -17.94
C LYS A 215 7.10 2.56 -17.49
N TYR A 216 8.12 2.08 -18.20
CA TYR A 216 9.50 2.48 -18.05
C TYR A 216 10.05 3.02 -19.36
N SER A 217 10.88 4.05 -19.20
CA SER A 217 11.76 4.58 -20.24
C SER A 217 13.20 4.10 -20.02
N THR A 218 14.01 4.21 -21.06
CA THR A 218 15.47 4.02 -20.99
C THR A 218 16.20 5.14 -21.70
N LEU A 219 17.24 5.64 -21.06
CA LEU A 219 18.12 6.70 -21.54
C LEU A 219 19.53 6.13 -21.70
N LEU A 220 19.97 6.01 -22.94
CA LEU A 220 21.36 5.71 -23.28
C LEU A 220 22.14 7.02 -23.36
N VAL A 221 23.28 7.09 -22.68
CA VAL A 221 24.20 8.23 -22.71
C VAL A 221 25.53 7.78 -23.29
N VAL A 222 26.06 8.51 -24.28
CA VAL A 222 27.37 8.26 -24.88
C VAL A 222 28.20 9.55 -24.82
N CYS A 223 29.42 9.46 -24.32
CA CYS A 223 30.29 10.61 -24.11
C CYS A 223 31.74 10.30 -24.49
N THR A 224 32.52 11.33 -24.83
CA THR A 224 33.98 11.20 -24.91
C THR A 224 34.62 11.12 -23.53
N LYS A 225 35.89 10.71 -23.45
CA LYS A 225 36.67 10.79 -22.21
C LYS A 225 36.65 12.19 -21.58
N LYS A 226 36.84 13.25 -22.38
CA LYS A 226 36.81 14.63 -21.90
C LYS A 226 35.45 15.02 -21.32
N GLN A 227 34.36 14.59 -21.97
CA GLN A 227 33.02 14.82 -21.44
C GLN A 227 32.79 14.03 -20.15
N LEU A 228 33.19 12.76 -20.11
CA LEU A 228 33.10 11.91 -18.92
C LEU A 228 33.80 12.54 -17.72
N ASP A 229 34.97 13.15 -17.92
CA ASP A 229 35.72 13.81 -16.84
C ASP A 229 34.98 15.03 -16.26
N ASN A 230 34.09 15.67 -17.04
CA ASN A 230 33.27 16.79 -16.59
C ASN A 230 31.90 16.37 -16.03
N ILE A 231 31.47 15.12 -16.24
CA ILE A 231 30.24 14.63 -15.62
C ILE A 231 30.50 14.51 -14.10
N PRO A 232 29.61 15.01 -13.23
CA PRO A 232 29.78 14.86 -11.79
C PRO A 232 29.73 13.39 -11.33
N ASP A 233 30.45 13.07 -10.26
CA ASP A 233 30.53 11.68 -9.77
C ASP A 233 29.16 11.15 -9.32
N TYR A 234 28.28 11.99 -8.77
CA TYR A 234 26.91 11.62 -8.39
C TYR A 234 25.97 11.35 -9.58
N ILE A 235 26.38 11.68 -10.81
CA ILE A 235 25.69 11.27 -12.04
C ILE A 235 26.31 9.99 -12.60
N LYS A 236 27.65 9.87 -12.53
CA LYS A 236 28.38 8.66 -12.90
C LYS A 236 27.97 7.49 -12.04
N ASP A 237 27.78 7.73 -10.74
CA ASP A 237 27.39 6.77 -9.71
C ASP A 237 26.15 7.30 -8.98
N ILE A 238 25.00 6.71 -9.31
CA ILE A 238 23.68 7.15 -8.82
C ILE A 238 23.42 6.78 -7.36
N SER A 239 24.37 6.11 -6.69
CA SER A 239 24.34 5.86 -5.25
C SER A 239 24.79 7.07 -4.43
N GLN A 240 25.46 8.03 -5.07
CA GLN A 240 25.95 9.22 -4.39
C GLN A 240 24.92 10.34 -4.40
N THR A 241 24.95 11.15 -3.34
CA THR A 241 24.11 12.34 -3.20
C THR A 241 24.90 13.62 -3.48
N HIS A 242 24.22 14.65 -3.96
CA HIS A 242 24.71 16.03 -4.04
C HIS A 242 23.87 16.91 -3.11
N HIS A 243 24.51 17.63 -2.19
CA HIS A 243 23.81 18.41 -1.15
C HIS A 243 22.73 17.61 -0.40
N ASN A 244 23.06 16.38 0.01
CA ASN A 244 22.16 15.44 0.71
C ASN A 244 20.90 15.03 -0.09
N LYS A 245 20.85 15.29 -1.40
CA LYS A 245 19.78 14.83 -2.29
C LYS A 245 20.38 13.99 -3.41
N TYR A 246 19.66 12.97 -3.84
CA TYR A 246 19.99 12.29 -5.10
C TYR A 246 19.68 13.22 -6.28
N VAL A 247 20.41 13.07 -7.38
CA VAL A 247 20.13 13.82 -8.62
C VAL A 247 19.63 12.86 -9.67
N ASN A 248 18.54 13.22 -10.34
CA ASN A 248 17.94 12.39 -11.38
C ASN A 248 18.76 12.50 -12.69
N PRO A 249 19.30 11.39 -13.23
CA PRO A 249 20.04 11.42 -14.49
C PRO A 249 19.23 11.95 -15.68
N TYR A 250 17.91 11.73 -15.70
CA TYR A 250 17.03 12.26 -16.75
C TYR A 250 17.00 13.79 -16.68
N GLN A 251 16.85 14.37 -15.49
CA GLN A 251 16.95 15.81 -15.28
C GLN A 251 18.30 16.36 -15.77
N TYR A 252 19.41 15.75 -15.33
CA TYR A 252 20.75 16.22 -15.67
C TYR A 252 21.05 16.20 -17.18
N PHE A 253 20.75 15.09 -17.86
CA PHE A 253 21.10 14.90 -19.27
C PHE A 253 20.08 15.47 -20.26
N LEU A 254 18.80 15.61 -19.88
CA LEU A 254 17.78 16.12 -20.81
C LEU A 254 17.55 17.62 -20.65
N PHE A 255 17.73 18.16 -19.44
CA PHE A 255 17.37 19.56 -19.12
C PHE A 255 18.50 20.35 -18.45
N GLY A 256 19.42 19.67 -17.77
CA GLY A 256 20.50 20.28 -16.98
C GLY A 256 21.80 20.53 -17.75
N GLU A 257 22.91 20.56 -17.00
CA GLU A 257 24.26 20.84 -17.51
C GLU A 257 24.76 19.75 -18.49
N GLY A 258 24.21 18.53 -18.37
CA GLY A 258 24.56 17.38 -19.21
C GLY A 258 23.92 17.39 -20.61
N LYS A 259 23.07 18.36 -20.95
CA LYS A 259 22.29 18.38 -22.21
C LYS A 259 23.09 18.36 -23.51
N ASN A 260 24.39 18.67 -23.44
CA ASN A 260 25.30 18.64 -24.59
C ASN A 260 25.99 17.27 -24.78
N VAL A 261 25.76 16.31 -23.89
CA VAL A 261 26.21 14.92 -24.03
C VAL A 261 25.24 14.19 -24.96
N VAL A 262 25.76 13.28 -25.80
CA VAL A 262 24.91 12.54 -26.73
C VAL A 262 24.02 11.57 -25.96
N THR A 263 22.72 11.65 -26.20
CA THR A 263 21.72 10.77 -25.58
C THR A 263 20.79 10.14 -26.60
N ALA A 264 20.26 8.96 -26.27
CA ALA A 264 19.16 8.32 -26.98
C ALA A 264 18.10 7.88 -25.95
N LEU A 265 16.91 8.47 -26.03
CA LEU A 265 15.79 8.19 -25.14
C LEU A 265 14.77 7.30 -25.84
N ASN A 266 14.36 6.23 -25.16
CA ASN A 266 13.15 5.48 -25.52
C ASN A 266 12.14 5.61 -24.38
N ILE A 267 11.01 6.26 -24.65
CA ILE A 267 9.97 6.54 -23.63
C ILE A 267 9.02 5.37 -23.35
N ASN A 268 9.08 4.30 -24.16
CA ASN A 268 8.13 3.18 -24.10
C ASN A 268 8.90 1.85 -24.20
N THR A 269 9.80 1.63 -23.26
CA THR A 269 10.68 0.47 -23.23
C THR A 269 9.93 -0.78 -22.79
N ILE A 270 9.29 -0.74 -21.61
CA ILE A 270 8.56 -1.87 -21.04
C ILE A 270 7.51 -1.38 -20.05
N THR A 271 6.44 -2.14 -19.83
CA THR A 271 5.44 -1.93 -18.79
C THR A 271 5.52 -3.10 -17.82
N LEU A 272 5.87 -2.83 -16.56
CA LEU A 272 5.92 -3.86 -15.52
C LEU A 272 4.55 -3.99 -14.86
N LYS A 273 4.15 -5.24 -14.56
CA LYS A 273 2.97 -5.56 -13.74
C LYS A 273 3.34 -6.62 -12.71
N SER A 274 2.66 -6.64 -11.57
CA SER A 274 2.80 -7.69 -10.57
C SER A 274 1.46 -8.36 -10.30
N LYS A 275 1.45 -9.69 -10.16
CA LYS A 275 0.27 -10.45 -9.72
C LYS A 275 0.65 -11.34 -8.55
N LEU A 276 -0.04 -11.19 -7.42
CA LEU A 276 0.24 -12.01 -6.25
C LEU A 276 -0.35 -13.42 -6.42
N ASP A 277 0.42 -14.44 -6.05
CA ASP A 277 0.01 -15.84 -6.05
C ASP A 277 -0.57 -16.24 -4.69
N LEU A 278 -1.91 -16.27 -4.61
CA LEU A 278 -2.62 -16.68 -3.40
C LEU A 278 -2.48 -18.19 -3.11
N SER A 279 -2.11 -19.00 -4.11
CA SER A 279 -1.94 -20.45 -3.94
C SER A 279 -0.75 -20.82 -3.06
N LYS A 280 0.18 -19.87 -2.85
CA LYS A 280 1.30 -20.02 -1.90
C LYS A 280 0.85 -20.06 -0.45
N GLY A 281 -0.42 -19.81 -0.16
CA GLY A 281 -1.00 -19.89 1.17
C GLY A 281 -0.86 -18.60 1.97
N ILE A 282 -1.10 -18.72 3.27
CA ILE A 282 -1.22 -17.61 4.21
C ILE A 282 -0.14 -17.78 5.29
N PHE A 283 0.71 -16.78 5.45
CA PHE A 283 1.66 -16.75 6.55
C PHE A 283 0.98 -16.29 7.84
N ILE A 284 1.35 -16.89 8.97
CA ILE A 284 0.95 -16.42 10.29
C ILE A 284 2.14 -15.73 10.94
N ASN A 285 2.06 -14.41 11.07
CA ASN A 285 3.06 -13.63 11.77
C ASN A 285 2.73 -13.61 13.28
N ASN A 286 3.41 -14.48 14.04
CA ASN A 286 3.21 -14.59 15.48
C ASN A 286 3.50 -13.27 16.24
N ALA A 287 4.32 -12.38 15.66
CA ALA A 287 4.61 -11.07 16.25
C ALA A 287 3.39 -10.15 16.34
N ASN A 288 2.41 -10.34 15.46
CA ASN A 288 1.23 -9.47 15.35
C ASN A 288 0.06 -9.95 16.22
N GLN A 289 0.19 -11.08 16.91
CA GLN A 289 -0.87 -11.62 17.75
C GLN A 289 -0.89 -10.91 19.11
N GLN A 290 -2.09 -10.55 19.56
CA GLN A 290 -2.29 -9.83 20.83
C GLN A 290 -2.53 -10.74 22.03
N THR A 291 -2.82 -12.01 21.78
CA THR A 291 -3.12 -13.02 22.79
C THR A 291 -2.45 -14.33 22.41
N GLU A 292 -2.26 -15.20 23.40
CA GLU A 292 -1.66 -16.52 23.17
C GLU A 292 -2.48 -17.32 22.13
N PRO A 293 -1.86 -17.76 21.03
CA PRO A 293 -2.59 -18.41 19.95
C PRO A 293 -2.95 -19.85 20.29
N LYS A 294 -4.17 -20.24 19.90
CA LYS A 294 -4.59 -21.64 19.82
C LYS A 294 -4.27 -22.18 18.44
N LEU A 295 -3.29 -23.09 18.37
CA LEU A 295 -2.72 -23.58 17.12
C LEU A 295 -3.52 -24.73 16.47
N ASP A 296 -4.73 -25.02 16.96
CA ASP A 296 -5.55 -26.17 16.55
C ASP A 296 -5.99 -26.14 15.08
N TYR A 297 -5.93 -24.96 14.44
CA TYR A 297 -6.44 -24.72 13.08
C TYR A 297 -5.34 -24.50 12.04
N LEU A 298 -4.06 -24.66 12.43
CA LEU A 298 -2.97 -24.58 11.47
C LEU A 298 -3.10 -25.67 10.41
N THR A 299 -2.80 -25.32 9.16
CA THR A 299 -2.82 -26.24 8.02
C THR A 299 -1.53 -26.10 7.23
N ASN A 300 -1.30 -26.98 6.24
CA ASN A 300 -0.18 -26.83 5.31
C ASN A 300 -0.26 -25.53 4.50
N ASP A 301 -1.44 -24.94 4.36
CA ASP A 301 -1.68 -23.74 3.56
C ASP A 301 -1.78 -22.47 4.40
N CYS A 302 -1.90 -22.59 5.71
CA CYS A 302 -1.95 -21.47 6.63
C CYS A 302 -1.18 -21.83 7.91
N ASN A 303 0.02 -21.28 8.07
CA ASN A 303 0.90 -21.52 9.22
C ASN A 303 2.07 -20.51 9.27
N SER A 304 2.95 -20.68 10.27
CA SER A 304 4.12 -19.83 10.53
C SER A 304 5.46 -20.50 10.19
N THR A 305 5.47 -21.54 9.35
CA THR A 305 6.71 -22.24 8.94
C THR A 305 7.63 -21.34 8.11
N GLN A 306 8.93 -21.67 8.07
CA GLN A 306 9.91 -20.98 7.22
C GLN A 306 9.49 -20.97 5.75
N GLN A 307 8.95 -22.09 5.23
CA GLN A 307 8.45 -22.13 3.86
C GLN A 307 7.35 -21.08 3.63
N LYS A 308 6.37 -20.95 4.54
CA LYS A 308 5.34 -19.91 4.42
C LYS A 308 5.90 -18.51 4.58
N TYR A 309 6.89 -18.34 5.45
CA TYR A 309 7.59 -17.07 5.56
C TYR A 309 8.25 -16.65 4.23
N GLU A 310 8.88 -17.58 3.52
CA GLU A 310 9.61 -17.31 2.27
C GLU A 310 8.70 -17.19 1.03
N GLU A 311 7.59 -17.94 0.99
CA GLU A 311 6.79 -18.11 -0.23
C GLU A 311 5.42 -17.43 -0.19
N ALA A 312 4.78 -17.29 0.97
CA ALA A 312 3.41 -16.76 1.01
C ALA A 312 3.40 -15.26 0.74
N HIS A 313 2.59 -14.82 -0.23
CA HIS A 313 2.48 -13.40 -0.60
C HIS A 313 1.54 -12.61 0.31
N VAL A 314 0.83 -13.30 1.21
CA VAL A 314 -0.13 -12.71 2.14
C VAL A 314 0.07 -13.30 3.54
N GLU A 315 -0.32 -12.54 4.55
CA GLU A 315 -0.45 -13.00 5.93
C GLU A 315 -1.84 -12.69 6.48
N GLN A 316 -2.25 -13.45 7.50
CA GLN A 316 -3.44 -13.12 8.27
C GLN A 316 -3.22 -11.77 8.99
N PHE A 317 -4.18 -10.87 8.85
CA PHE A 317 -4.16 -9.58 9.53
C PHE A 317 -4.83 -9.70 10.89
N PHE A 318 -4.08 -9.41 11.95
CA PHE A 318 -4.58 -9.32 13.31
C PHE A 318 -4.77 -7.85 13.67
N HIS A 319 -6.02 -7.44 13.86
CA HIS A 319 -6.38 -6.06 14.18
C HIS A 319 -5.87 -5.63 15.55
N TYR A 320 -5.70 -4.32 15.72
CA TYR A 320 -5.45 -3.77 17.04
C TYR A 320 -6.67 -3.97 17.96
N GLU A 321 -6.48 -4.59 19.13
CA GLU A 321 -7.54 -4.80 20.12
C GLU A 321 -7.50 -3.72 21.21
N ASP A 322 -8.43 -2.78 21.17
CA ASP A 322 -8.67 -1.86 22.27
C ASP A 322 -9.65 -2.50 23.27
N LYS A 323 -9.11 -2.94 24.42
CA LYS A 323 -9.92 -3.58 25.46
C LYS A 323 -10.81 -2.59 26.22
N ASP A 324 -10.54 -1.29 26.17
CA ASP A 324 -11.39 -0.26 26.79
C ASP A 324 -12.60 0.06 25.89
N PHE A 325 -12.48 -0.25 24.61
CA PHE A 325 -13.54 -0.14 23.62
C PHE A 325 -14.57 -1.28 23.76
N LYS A 326 -15.47 -1.14 24.73
CA LYS A 326 -16.56 -2.10 24.96
C LYS A 326 -17.78 -1.78 24.10
N LEU A 327 -18.38 -2.83 23.55
CA LEU A 327 -19.67 -2.84 22.88
C LEU A 327 -20.69 -3.59 23.76
N ASN A 328 -21.85 -2.98 23.98
CA ASN A 328 -22.97 -3.59 24.68
C ASN A 328 -23.94 -4.16 23.64
N THR A 329 -23.79 -5.42 23.27
CA THR A 329 -24.58 -6.04 22.19
C THR A 329 -25.86 -6.65 22.76
N ILE A 330 -27.00 -6.46 22.10
CA ILE A 330 -28.25 -7.15 22.46
C ILE A 330 -28.06 -8.67 22.52
N PRO A 331 -28.70 -9.38 23.48
CA PRO A 331 -28.52 -10.81 23.67
C PRO A 331 -29.34 -11.63 22.64
N VAL A 332 -29.18 -11.32 21.35
CA VAL A 332 -29.91 -11.94 20.23
C VAL A 332 -28.90 -12.53 19.25
N ILE A 333 -29.15 -13.76 18.81
CA ILE A 333 -28.45 -14.42 17.71
C ILE A 333 -29.46 -14.53 16.56
N ALA A 334 -29.15 -13.94 15.41
CA ALA A 334 -30.04 -13.97 14.26
C ALA A 334 -29.28 -13.96 12.93
N ASP A 335 -29.88 -14.55 11.90
CA ASP A 335 -29.43 -14.32 10.53
C ASP A 335 -30.09 -13.07 9.96
N VAL A 336 -29.36 -11.94 10.05
CA VAL A 336 -29.82 -10.65 9.54
C VAL A 336 -30.10 -10.74 8.04
N LEU A 337 -29.22 -11.38 7.25
CA LEU A 337 -29.32 -11.44 5.79
C LEU A 337 -30.49 -12.33 5.31
N ALA A 338 -30.84 -13.35 6.10
CA ALA A 338 -32.06 -14.13 5.89
C ALA A 338 -33.36 -13.41 6.32
N ASN A 339 -33.26 -12.16 6.82
CA ASN A 339 -34.36 -11.37 7.39
C ASN A 339 -34.99 -11.99 8.66
N GLU A 340 -34.22 -12.73 9.45
CA GLU A 340 -34.67 -13.17 10.79
C GLU A 340 -34.69 -12.01 11.81
N TYR A 341 -34.10 -10.87 11.46
CA TYR A 341 -34.09 -9.64 12.25
C TYR A 341 -34.40 -8.44 11.36
N THR A 342 -35.58 -7.85 11.55
CA THR A 342 -36.11 -6.78 10.69
C THR A 342 -35.91 -5.40 11.29
N LEU A 343 -36.22 -4.34 10.53
CA LEU A 343 -36.18 -2.96 11.04
C LEU A 343 -37.11 -2.75 12.24
N ASP A 344 -38.29 -3.39 12.23
CA ASP A 344 -39.21 -3.38 13.37
C ASP A 344 -38.58 -4.03 14.61
N ASP A 345 -37.83 -5.11 14.43
CA ASP A 345 -37.16 -5.80 15.53
C ASP A 345 -36.01 -4.97 16.09
N TYR A 346 -35.26 -4.27 15.23
CA TYR A 346 -34.28 -3.27 15.63
C TYR A 346 -34.90 -2.19 16.52
N HIS A 347 -36.00 -1.58 16.09
CA HIS A 347 -36.68 -0.55 16.88
C HIS A 347 -37.32 -1.08 18.17
N LYS A 348 -37.82 -2.32 18.17
CA LYS A 348 -38.27 -2.98 19.39
C LYS A 348 -37.10 -3.19 20.35
N ALA A 349 -35.95 -3.63 19.86
CA ALA A 349 -34.75 -3.85 20.66
C ALA A 349 -34.23 -2.53 21.28
N GLU A 350 -34.22 -1.43 20.52
CA GLU A 350 -33.87 -0.10 21.02
C GLU A 350 -34.73 0.36 22.21
N LYS A 351 -36.03 0.02 22.19
CA LYS A 351 -36.98 0.36 23.26
C LYS A 351 -36.87 -0.60 24.46
N MET A 352 -36.68 -1.89 24.17
CA MET A 352 -36.74 -2.98 25.15
C MET A 352 -35.45 -3.12 25.96
N TYR A 353 -34.29 -3.17 25.30
CA TYR A 353 -33.03 -3.49 25.97
C TYR A 353 -32.41 -2.25 26.60
N LYS A 354 -32.06 -2.39 27.88
CA LYS A 354 -31.19 -1.45 28.61
C LYS A 354 -29.79 -2.04 28.68
N GLU A 355 -28.78 -1.18 28.85
CA GLU A 355 -27.37 -1.58 28.88
C GLU A 355 -27.08 -2.75 29.83
N ALA A 356 -27.69 -2.75 31.03
CA ALA A 356 -27.51 -3.81 32.03
C ALA A 356 -27.97 -5.21 31.58
N ALA A 357 -28.81 -5.31 30.53
CA ALA A 357 -29.32 -6.56 29.97
C ALA A 357 -28.58 -6.98 28.69
N MET A 358 -27.58 -6.22 28.26
CA MET A 358 -26.80 -6.48 27.05
C MET A 358 -25.51 -7.25 27.35
N VAL A 359 -25.01 -7.98 26.36
CA VAL A 359 -23.72 -8.67 26.43
C VAL A 359 -22.62 -7.63 26.23
N LYS A 360 -21.92 -7.30 27.31
CA LYS A 360 -20.80 -6.37 27.29
C LYS A 360 -19.51 -7.11 26.94
N ASP A 361 -18.93 -6.76 25.80
CA ASP A 361 -17.68 -7.35 25.35
C ASP A 361 -16.86 -6.37 24.48
N TYR A 362 -15.67 -6.74 24.04
CA TYR A 362 -14.85 -5.96 23.12
C TYR A 362 -14.63 -6.70 21.79
N ILE A 363 -14.39 -5.92 20.73
CA ILE A 363 -14.12 -6.42 19.39
C ILE A 363 -12.67 -6.89 19.32
N ARG A 364 -12.42 -8.04 18.71
CA ARG A 364 -11.11 -8.69 18.73
C ARG A 364 -10.82 -9.45 17.45
N SER A 365 -9.58 -9.87 17.25
CA SER A 365 -9.26 -10.86 16.23
C SER A 365 -9.43 -12.27 16.79
N SER A 366 -9.57 -13.27 15.92
CA SER A 366 -9.56 -14.66 16.40
C SER A 366 -8.21 -15.00 17.02
N ASN A 367 -8.23 -15.56 18.24
CA ASN A 367 -7.04 -16.15 18.86
C ASN A 367 -6.72 -17.55 18.32
N CYS A 368 -7.45 -18.04 17.32
CA CYS A 368 -7.18 -19.28 16.61
C CYS A 368 -6.77 -18.92 15.17
N PRO A 369 -5.47 -18.71 14.88
CA PRO A 369 -4.99 -18.44 13.53
C PRO A 369 -5.52 -19.48 12.54
N CYS A 370 -5.78 -19.08 11.29
CA CYS A 370 -6.30 -19.94 10.23
C CYS A 370 -7.73 -20.46 10.41
N LYS A 371 -8.39 -20.19 11.56
CA LYS A 371 -9.81 -20.54 11.76
C LYS A 371 -10.73 -19.66 10.93
N THR A 372 -10.46 -18.36 10.93
CA THR A 372 -11.30 -17.34 10.25
C THR A 372 -10.75 -16.94 8.88
N VAL A 373 -9.55 -17.43 8.52
CA VAL A 373 -8.92 -17.19 7.22
C VAL A 373 -8.40 -18.51 6.68
N SER A 374 -8.81 -18.89 5.47
CA SER A 374 -8.41 -20.17 4.86
C SER A 374 -8.21 -20.04 3.35
N LEU A 375 -7.39 -20.93 2.78
CA LEU A 375 -7.22 -21.02 1.32
C LEU A 375 -8.16 -22.10 0.77
N ASN A 376 -9.05 -21.71 -0.15
CA ASN A 376 -9.77 -22.67 -0.99
C ASN A 376 -8.95 -22.92 -2.27
N LYS A 377 -8.27 -24.06 -2.33
CA LYS A 377 -7.43 -24.44 -3.48
C LYS A 377 -8.23 -24.78 -4.74
N THR A 378 -9.42 -25.34 -4.60
CA THR A 378 -10.24 -25.79 -5.75
C THR A 378 -10.74 -24.60 -6.55
N GLU A 379 -11.20 -23.56 -5.87
CA GLU A 379 -11.72 -22.33 -6.49
C GLU A 379 -10.67 -21.20 -6.52
N ASN A 380 -9.47 -21.43 -5.98
CA ASN A 380 -8.35 -20.50 -5.90
C ASN A 380 -8.71 -19.11 -5.32
N TYR A 381 -9.17 -19.10 -4.08
CA TYR A 381 -9.43 -17.85 -3.33
C TYR A 381 -9.08 -18.00 -1.85
N ILE A 382 -8.81 -16.88 -1.20
CA ILE A 382 -8.72 -16.80 0.26
C ILE A 382 -10.07 -16.43 0.84
N GLN A 383 -10.56 -17.23 1.77
CA GLN A 383 -11.78 -17.02 2.50
C GLN A 383 -11.52 -16.16 3.74
N LEU A 384 -12.40 -15.20 4.00
CA LEU A 384 -12.52 -14.50 5.27
C LEU A 384 -13.86 -14.88 5.90
N LEU A 385 -13.86 -15.15 7.21
CA LEU A 385 -15.04 -15.59 7.95
C LEU A 385 -15.20 -14.73 9.21
N ASN A 386 -16.25 -13.92 9.27
CA ASN A 386 -16.77 -13.47 10.57
C ASN A 386 -17.63 -14.60 11.15
N PRO A 387 -17.25 -15.20 12.29
CA PRO A 387 -17.82 -16.45 12.74
C PRO A 387 -19.23 -16.29 13.34
N ALA A 388 -20.05 -17.31 13.10
CA ALA A 388 -21.33 -17.52 13.74
C ALA A 388 -21.21 -17.76 15.25
N SER A 389 -22.27 -17.42 15.96
CA SER A 389 -22.49 -17.71 17.36
C SER A 389 -23.65 -18.68 17.52
N THR A 390 -23.51 -19.67 18.41
CA THR A 390 -24.55 -20.67 18.71
C THR A 390 -25.09 -20.58 20.14
N ASP A 391 -24.35 -19.92 21.04
CA ASP A 391 -24.75 -19.69 22.43
C ASP A 391 -24.40 -18.25 22.83
N ILE A 392 -25.39 -17.53 23.36
CA ILE A 392 -25.23 -16.14 23.77
C ILE A 392 -24.18 -15.94 24.86
N LYS A 393 -23.93 -16.97 25.70
CA LYS A 393 -22.91 -16.92 26.76
C LYS A 393 -21.48 -16.84 26.22
N THR A 394 -21.27 -17.28 24.98
CA THR A 394 -19.95 -17.33 24.33
C THR A 394 -19.89 -16.51 23.04
N ALA A 395 -21.00 -15.87 22.67
CA ALA A 395 -21.12 -15.05 21.49
C ALA A 395 -20.18 -13.84 21.56
N LYS A 396 -19.55 -13.52 20.44
CA LYS A 396 -18.56 -12.44 20.32
C LYS A 396 -18.55 -11.90 18.89
N LYS A 397 -18.03 -10.69 18.73
CA LYS A 397 -17.80 -10.04 17.43
C LYS A 397 -16.31 -10.05 17.13
N GLU A 398 -15.92 -10.69 16.04
CA GLU A 398 -14.52 -10.85 15.64
C GLU A 398 -14.24 -10.17 14.30
N ASN A 399 -13.19 -9.35 14.26
CA ASN A 399 -12.66 -8.78 13.02
C ASN A 399 -11.77 -9.82 12.34
N VAL A 400 -11.77 -9.81 11.01
CA VAL A 400 -10.99 -10.74 10.20
C VAL A 400 -10.38 -10.02 9.01
N GLY A 401 -9.22 -10.46 8.56
CA GLY A 401 -8.65 -9.98 7.32
C GLY A 401 -7.33 -10.64 6.95
N ILE A 402 -6.83 -10.23 5.79
CA ILE A 402 -5.48 -10.52 5.32
C ILE A 402 -4.80 -9.22 4.91
N LYS A 403 -3.48 -9.25 4.92
CA LYS A 403 -2.65 -8.26 4.25
C LYS A 403 -1.65 -8.92 3.33
N THR A 404 -1.31 -8.21 2.28
CA THR A 404 -0.19 -8.58 1.41
C THR A 404 1.14 -8.39 2.15
N ARG A 405 2.19 -9.07 1.69
CA ARG A 405 3.53 -9.01 2.30
C ARG A 405 4.57 -8.35 1.37
N VAL A 406 4.15 -7.95 0.17
CA VAL A 406 4.95 -7.21 -0.80
C VAL A 406 4.42 -5.79 -0.86
N GLY A 407 5.22 -4.82 -0.42
CA GLY A 407 4.83 -3.43 -0.50
C GLY A 407 5.32 -2.73 -1.75
N TYR A 408 4.62 -1.66 -2.07
CA TYR A 408 4.86 -0.82 -3.24
C TYR A 408 4.77 0.65 -2.85
N THR A 409 5.37 1.51 -3.65
CA THR A 409 5.19 2.96 -3.58
C THR A 409 4.60 3.44 -4.89
N TYR A 410 3.35 3.92 -4.85
CA TYR A 410 2.51 4.23 -6.01
C TYR A 410 2.14 3.01 -6.87
N GLY A 411 1.11 3.16 -7.71
CA GLY A 411 0.58 2.08 -8.54
C GLY A 411 -0.94 2.11 -8.67
N LYS A 412 -1.47 1.26 -9.55
CA LYS A 412 -2.87 0.85 -9.58
C LYS A 412 -3.03 -0.48 -8.86
N PHE A 413 -3.52 -0.42 -7.63
CA PHE A 413 -3.75 -1.58 -6.78
C PHE A 413 -5.16 -2.09 -7.02
N THR A 414 -5.29 -3.24 -7.68
CA THR A 414 -6.59 -3.81 -8.06
C THR A 414 -6.80 -5.16 -7.38
N ALA A 415 -7.90 -5.31 -6.66
CA ALA A 415 -8.27 -6.55 -6.00
C ALA A 415 -9.60 -7.09 -6.53
N LYS A 416 -9.67 -8.40 -6.81
CA LYS A 416 -10.91 -9.11 -7.18
C LYS A 416 -11.50 -9.74 -5.93
N ILE A 417 -12.60 -9.18 -5.43
CA ILE A 417 -13.14 -9.55 -4.11
C ILE A 417 -14.66 -9.80 -4.21
N LYS A 418 -15.13 -10.80 -3.46
CA LYS A 418 -16.52 -10.97 -3.09
C LYS A 418 -16.68 -10.69 -1.61
N PHE A 419 -17.15 -9.49 -1.30
CA PHE A 419 -17.59 -9.18 0.06
C PHE A 419 -19.00 -9.72 0.31
N PRO A 420 -19.36 -10.08 1.55
CA PRO A 420 -20.73 -10.40 1.89
C PRO A 420 -21.59 -9.13 1.89
N PRO A 421 -22.90 -9.26 1.60
CA PRO A 421 -23.84 -8.15 1.74
C PRO A 421 -23.85 -7.56 3.16
N LEU A 422 -24.12 -6.26 3.25
CA LEU A 422 -24.12 -5.54 4.53
C LEU A 422 -25.50 -5.39 5.14
N ILE A 423 -26.54 -5.27 4.31
CA ILE A 423 -27.91 -5.06 4.76
C ILE A 423 -28.87 -6.09 4.18
N ASN A 424 -29.97 -6.33 4.90
CA ASN A 424 -31.05 -7.22 4.48
C ASN A 424 -32.14 -6.49 3.68
N LYS A 425 -33.27 -7.16 3.40
CA LYS A 425 -34.38 -6.58 2.60
C LYS A 425 -35.14 -5.47 3.33
N THR A 426 -34.99 -5.39 4.65
CA THR A 426 -35.50 -4.29 5.49
C THR A 426 -34.41 -3.28 5.82
N ASN A 427 -33.30 -3.27 5.07
CA ASN A 427 -32.15 -2.37 5.20
C ASN A 427 -31.37 -2.45 6.52
N VAL A 428 -31.63 -3.46 7.36
CA VAL A 428 -30.92 -3.62 8.63
C VAL A 428 -29.49 -4.11 8.39
N TRP A 429 -28.55 -3.41 8.99
CA TRP A 429 -27.12 -3.69 8.92
C TRP A 429 -26.71 -4.90 9.75
N THR A 430 -25.82 -5.72 9.20
CA THR A 430 -25.17 -6.84 9.90
C THR A 430 -24.18 -6.39 10.98
N GLY A 431 -23.83 -5.10 11.00
CA GLY A 431 -22.82 -4.53 11.88
C GLY A 431 -21.39 -4.60 11.33
N VAL A 432 -21.18 -5.20 10.16
CA VAL A 432 -19.85 -5.35 9.53
C VAL A 432 -19.59 -4.24 8.51
N THR A 433 -18.39 -3.68 8.54
CA THR A 433 -17.79 -2.87 7.48
C THR A 433 -16.86 -3.76 6.67
N ASN A 434 -16.99 -3.74 5.34
CA ASN A 434 -16.04 -4.42 4.45
C ASN A 434 -15.02 -3.39 3.96
N ALA A 435 -13.72 -3.69 3.97
CA ALA A 435 -12.70 -2.75 3.54
C ALA A 435 -11.66 -3.36 2.60
N PHE A 436 -11.25 -2.57 1.60
CA PHE A 436 -10.04 -2.75 0.82
C PHE A 436 -9.18 -1.50 1.00
N TRP A 437 -8.02 -1.62 1.61
CA TRP A 437 -7.27 -0.46 2.07
C TRP A 437 -5.78 -0.70 1.93
N MET A 438 -5.01 0.38 1.96
CA MET A 438 -3.56 0.35 1.94
C MET A 438 -3.04 0.87 3.27
N LEU A 439 -2.10 0.16 3.88
CA LEU A 439 -1.49 0.54 5.16
C LEU A 439 0.03 0.52 5.04
N PHE A 440 0.72 1.44 5.71
CA PHE A 440 2.19 1.46 5.79
C PHE A 440 2.77 0.07 6.08
N GLN A 441 3.89 -0.25 5.43
CA GLN A 441 4.50 -1.57 5.57
C GLN A 441 5.23 -1.75 6.91
N ASP A 442 5.96 -0.73 7.35
CA ASP A 442 6.90 -0.84 8.46
C ASP A 442 6.96 0.47 9.28
N THR A 443 7.26 0.35 10.57
CA THR A 443 7.34 1.48 11.52
C THR A 443 8.71 2.14 11.55
N GLN A 444 9.70 1.58 10.85
CA GLN A 444 11.07 2.07 10.88
C GLN A 444 11.31 3.26 9.94
N GLU A 445 12.37 4.01 10.23
CA GLU A 445 12.68 5.27 9.56
C GLU A 445 12.82 5.15 8.03
N TRP A 446 13.28 4.01 7.53
CA TRP A 446 13.40 3.78 6.09
C TRP A 446 12.05 3.92 5.36
N ASN A 447 10.95 3.67 6.06
CA ASN A 447 9.57 3.74 5.57
C ASN A 447 8.85 5.03 6.01
N ASN A 448 9.57 6.06 6.47
CA ASN A 448 8.95 7.35 6.77
C ASN A 448 8.47 8.05 5.50
N ARG A 449 7.36 8.79 5.63
CA ARG A 449 6.89 9.78 4.64
C ARG A 449 7.92 10.91 4.49
N ARG A 450 7.78 11.65 3.39
CA ARG A 450 8.48 12.94 3.18
C ARG A 450 8.29 13.85 4.39
N GLU A 451 9.34 14.55 4.76
CA GLU A 451 9.28 15.60 5.77
C GLU A 451 8.25 16.66 5.38
N SER A 452 7.51 17.11 6.40
CA SER A 452 6.48 18.12 6.30
C SER A 452 6.94 19.41 6.96
N THR A 453 6.61 20.55 6.34
CA THR A 453 6.93 21.86 6.92
C THR A 453 6.01 22.22 8.08
N THR A 454 4.76 21.74 8.04
CA THR A 454 3.77 21.92 9.10
C THR A 454 3.74 20.76 10.11
N GLY A 455 4.36 19.62 9.77
CA GLY A 455 4.44 18.41 10.59
C GLY A 455 3.15 17.58 10.61
N TYR A 456 3.27 16.33 11.03
CA TYR A 456 2.20 15.34 11.15
C TYR A 456 1.79 15.15 12.62
N LEU A 457 0.50 14.90 12.87
CA LEU A 457 0.03 14.41 14.18
C LEU A 457 0.22 12.89 14.25
N ASN A 458 0.60 12.35 15.42
CA ASN A 458 0.65 10.89 15.56
C ASN A 458 -0.77 10.31 15.53
N LYS A 459 -0.96 9.15 14.87
CA LYS A 459 -2.26 8.48 14.75
C LYS A 459 -2.93 8.22 16.11
N GLY A 460 -2.16 7.84 17.14
CA GLY A 460 -2.67 7.53 18.48
C GLY A 460 -3.00 8.72 19.39
N ASP A 461 -2.56 9.94 19.04
CA ASP A 461 -2.73 11.10 19.93
C ASP A 461 -4.19 11.61 19.96
N ALA A 462 -4.52 12.39 20.99
CA ALA A 462 -5.85 13.00 21.09
C ALA A 462 -6.09 14.05 19.98
N TYR A 463 -7.34 14.14 19.56
CA TYR A 463 -7.84 15.20 18.69
C TYR A 463 -8.07 16.46 19.54
N VAL A 464 -7.02 17.25 19.80
CA VAL A 464 -7.11 18.50 20.56
C VAL A 464 -6.15 19.57 19.99
N PRO A 465 -6.40 20.87 20.26
CA PRO A 465 -5.46 21.93 19.94
C PRO A 465 -4.10 21.71 20.61
N ASN A 466 -3.01 22.13 19.94
CA ASN A 466 -1.63 22.06 20.42
C ASN A 466 -1.05 20.65 20.62
N THR A 467 -1.70 19.60 20.11
CA THR A 467 -1.08 18.25 20.05
C THR A 467 0.27 18.32 19.33
N PRO A 468 1.35 17.74 19.90
CA PRO A 468 2.67 17.75 19.28
C PRO A 468 2.67 17.18 17.87
N ARG A 469 3.52 17.75 17.02
CA ARG A 469 3.71 17.34 15.63
C ARG A 469 5.14 16.88 15.39
N THR A 470 5.29 15.89 14.51
CA THR A 470 6.60 15.42 14.06
C THR A 470 6.82 15.80 12.59
N PRO A 471 8.04 16.19 12.17
CA PRO A 471 8.31 16.51 10.77
C PRO A 471 8.07 15.34 9.82
N SER A 472 8.21 14.10 10.30
CA SER A 472 8.01 12.88 9.53
C SER A 472 7.26 11.82 10.35
N THR A 473 6.75 10.80 9.66
CA THR A 473 6.04 9.67 10.26
C THR A 473 6.04 8.49 9.29
N TYR A 474 6.03 7.27 9.81
CA TYR A 474 5.87 6.05 9.02
C TYR A 474 4.40 5.81 8.63
N TYR A 475 3.45 6.42 9.35
CA TYR A 475 2.04 6.06 9.22
C TYR A 475 1.43 6.65 7.95
N SER A 476 0.87 5.77 7.13
CA SER A 476 0.10 6.08 5.93
C SER A 476 -1.03 5.08 5.80
N GLU A 477 -2.20 5.56 5.39
CA GLU A 477 -3.40 4.75 5.25
C GLU A 477 -4.30 5.38 4.17
N ILE A 478 -4.76 4.55 3.23
CA ILE A 478 -5.70 4.92 2.17
C ILE A 478 -6.82 3.89 2.16
N ASP A 479 -8.06 4.32 2.40
CA ASP A 479 -9.16 3.42 2.68
C ASP A 479 -10.19 3.39 1.54
N PHE A 480 -10.72 2.20 1.27
CA PHE A 480 -11.99 1.97 0.60
C PHE A 480 -12.85 1.15 1.58
N GLU A 481 -13.68 1.83 2.36
CA GLU A 481 -14.56 1.21 3.37
C GLU A 481 -16.01 1.18 2.88
N ILE A 482 -16.70 0.07 3.10
CA ILE A 482 -18.09 -0.12 2.69
C ILE A 482 -18.90 -0.39 3.94
N VAL A 483 -19.80 0.54 4.28
CA VAL A 483 -20.54 0.54 5.54
C VAL A 483 -21.98 1.02 5.33
N LYS A 484 -22.90 0.63 6.23
CA LYS A 484 -24.22 1.27 6.30
C LYS A 484 -24.12 2.57 7.10
N ALA A 485 -24.06 3.69 6.38
CA ALA A 485 -24.09 5.04 6.93
C ALA A 485 -25.07 5.92 6.13
N THR A 486 -25.26 7.16 6.56
CA THR A 486 -25.92 8.18 5.73
C THR A 486 -24.97 8.74 4.68
N GLN A 487 -25.52 9.06 3.50
CA GLN A 487 -24.81 9.74 2.42
C GLN A 487 -24.43 11.17 2.77
N HIS A 488 -25.08 11.74 3.78
CA HIS A 488 -24.98 13.15 4.15
C HIS A 488 -24.17 13.32 5.44
N TRP A 489 -23.23 14.26 5.44
CA TRP A 489 -22.59 14.72 6.68
C TRP A 489 -23.58 15.41 7.64
N PRO A 490 -23.21 15.69 8.91
CA PRO A 490 -24.10 16.41 9.81
C PRO A 490 -24.48 17.80 9.29
N LEU A 491 -25.74 18.20 9.51
CA LEU A 491 -26.34 19.39 8.91
C LEU A 491 -25.57 20.69 9.18
N ASP A 492 -24.95 20.81 10.36
CA ASP A 492 -24.23 22.02 10.76
C ASP A 492 -22.98 22.33 9.92
N TYR A 493 -22.52 21.38 9.09
CA TYR A 493 -21.39 21.59 8.20
C TYR A 493 -21.78 22.13 6.82
N TYR A 494 -23.07 22.15 6.45
CA TYR A 494 -23.53 22.72 5.19
C TYR A 494 -23.76 24.22 5.33
N LYS A 495 -23.13 25.03 4.46
CA LYS A 495 -23.16 26.50 4.52
C LYS A 495 -24.57 27.08 4.56
N ASP A 496 -25.49 26.50 3.80
CA ASP A 496 -26.86 27.01 3.68
C ASP A 496 -27.83 26.28 4.63
N LYS A 497 -27.38 25.25 5.37
CA LYS A 497 -28.22 24.37 6.21
C LYS A 497 -29.49 23.85 5.51
N THR A 498 -29.48 23.77 4.18
CA THR A 498 -30.65 23.46 3.34
C THR A 498 -30.85 21.98 3.10
N MET A 499 -29.88 21.13 3.42
CA MET A 499 -29.96 19.72 3.08
C MET A 499 -30.89 18.97 4.04
N GLN A 500 -31.85 18.24 3.47
CA GLN A 500 -32.81 17.47 4.24
C GLN A 500 -32.12 16.29 4.94
N PRO A 501 -32.49 15.96 6.19
CA PRO A 501 -32.01 14.75 6.85
C PRO A 501 -32.42 13.52 6.02
N GLU A 502 -31.46 12.63 5.75
CA GLU A 502 -31.73 11.34 5.13
C GLU A 502 -32.27 10.37 6.17
N ASP A 503 -33.36 9.67 5.85
CA ASP A 503 -33.74 8.46 6.57
C ASP A 503 -32.94 7.27 6.02
N ALA A 504 -31.68 7.19 6.44
CA ALA A 504 -30.76 6.16 5.98
C ALA A 504 -31.19 4.76 6.44
N GLN A 505 -32.07 4.60 7.44
CA GLN A 505 -32.61 3.29 7.82
C GLN A 505 -33.57 2.73 6.76
N HIS A 506 -34.25 3.59 6.00
CA HIS A 506 -35.19 3.19 4.95
C HIS A 506 -34.59 3.26 3.53
N ASN A 507 -33.30 3.59 3.41
CA ASN A 507 -32.57 3.60 2.15
C ASN A 507 -31.78 2.29 1.93
N GLU A 508 -31.82 1.71 0.74
CA GLU A 508 -31.01 0.53 0.38
C GLU A 508 -29.54 0.85 0.06
N ASN A 509 -29.20 2.14 -0.04
CA ASN A 509 -27.83 2.54 -0.30
C ASN A 509 -26.93 2.24 0.91
N ILE A 510 -25.73 1.76 0.59
CA ILE A 510 -24.57 1.72 1.46
C ILE A 510 -23.66 2.89 1.11
N MET A 511 -22.73 3.20 2.00
CA MET A 511 -21.74 4.24 1.78
C MET A 511 -20.40 3.61 1.51
N VAL A 512 -19.78 4.05 0.43
CA VAL A 512 -18.37 3.82 0.17
C VAL A 512 -17.60 5.03 0.73
N GLY A 513 -16.93 4.81 1.86
CA GLY A 513 -16.01 5.75 2.48
C GLY A 513 -14.64 5.67 1.81
N LEU A 514 -14.16 6.79 1.29
CA LEU A 514 -12.88 6.91 0.61
C LEU A 514 -12.02 7.87 1.41
N THR A 515 -11.05 7.36 2.16
CA THR A 515 -10.32 8.12 3.17
C THR A 515 -8.83 8.16 2.85
N ASN A 516 -8.22 9.35 2.99
CA ASN A 516 -6.76 9.49 3.07
C ASN A 516 -6.36 9.97 4.46
N TRP A 517 -5.46 9.25 5.12
CA TRP A 517 -4.89 9.67 6.40
C TRP A 517 -3.65 10.54 6.18
N ASP A 518 -3.90 11.83 5.94
CA ASP A 518 -2.85 12.85 5.85
C ASP A 518 -2.28 13.28 7.20
N LEU A 519 -2.82 12.74 8.29
CA LEU A 519 -2.39 12.99 9.67
C LEU A 519 -2.41 14.48 10.02
N CYS A 520 -3.36 15.21 9.43
CA CYS A 520 -3.52 16.64 9.63
C CYS A 520 -2.29 17.45 9.17
N ASN A 521 -1.51 16.94 8.21
CA ASN A 521 -0.49 17.73 7.53
C ASN A 521 -1.17 18.91 6.79
N LYS A 522 -0.71 20.14 7.04
CA LYS A 522 -1.26 21.39 6.52
C LYS A 522 -0.43 22.01 5.37
N ASP A 523 0.51 21.26 4.83
CA ASP A 523 1.29 21.63 3.65
C ASP A 523 0.45 21.79 2.37
N PRO A 524 -0.66 21.03 2.14
CA PRO A 524 -1.49 21.22 0.96
C PRO A 524 -2.02 22.65 0.82
N LYS A 525 -1.99 23.18 -0.41
CA LYS A 525 -2.34 24.57 -0.73
C LYS A 525 -3.76 24.94 -0.28
N ASN A 526 -4.69 24.01 -0.44
CA ASN A 526 -6.11 24.16 -0.16
C ASN A 526 -6.51 23.29 1.04
N TYR A 527 -5.72 23.27 2.10
CA TYR A 527 -6.09 22.59 3.34
C TYR A 527 -7.37 23.18 3.95
N PHE A 528 -8.31 22.32 4.36
CA PHE A 528 -9.55 22.74 5.03
C PHE A 528 -10.04 21.75 6.10
N HIS A 529 -10.95 22.25 6.94
CA HIS A 529 -11.85 21.44 7.77
C HIS A 529 -13.31 21.73 7.40
N GLY A 530 -14.23 20.87 7.82
CA GLY A 530 -15.60 20.86 7.35
C GLY A 530 -15.70 20.30 5.94
N LEU A 531 -16.68 20.77 5.17
CA LEU A 531 -16.93 20.35 3.80
C LEU A 531 -16.09 21.16 2.82
N GLY A 532 -15.41 20.44 1.93
CA GLY A 532 -14.75 20.96 0.75
C GLY A 532 -15.07 20.12 -0.47
N THR A 533 -14.57 20.55 -1.61
CA THR A 533 -14.83 19.92 -2.90
C THR A 533 -13.53 19.64 -3.61
N THR A 534 -13.48 18.51 -4.29
CA THR A 534 -12.38 18.11 -5.17
C THR A 534 -12.98 17.63 -6.49
N GLU A 535 -12.27 17.87 -7.60
CA GLU A 535 -12.82 17.68 -8.95
C GLU A 535 -11.85 16.89 -9.83
N HIS A 536 -12.40 15.97 -10.63
CA HIS A 536 -11.62 15.21 -11.59
C HIS A 536 -12.51 14.73 -12.73
N ASN A 537 -12.08 14.90 -13.98
CA ASN A 537 -12.81 14.47 -15.18
C ASN A 537 -14.29 14.92 -15.25
N ASN A 538 -14.58 16.15 -14.78
CA ASN A 538 -15.93 16.73 -14.63
C ASN A 538 -16.81 16.08 -13.55
N ASN A 539 -16.27 15.17 -12.73
CA ASN A 539 -16.88 14.74 -11.49
C ASN A 539 -16.47 15.68 -10.37
N SER A 540 -17.36 15.88 -9.40
CA SER A 540 -17.14 16.69 -8.21
C SER A 540 -17.47 15.83 -7.00
N TYR A 541 -16.57 15.79 -6.04
CA TYR A 541 -16.70 14.97 -4.83
C TYR A 541 -16.67 15.86 -3.59
N GLU A 542 -17.57 15.57 -2.65
CA GLU A 542 -17.60 16.23 -1.35
C GLU A 542 -16.66 15.51 -0.38
N ALA A 543 -15.58 16.20 -0.02
CA ALA A 543 -14.59 15.71 0.92
C ALA A 543 -14.77 16.42 2.28
N PHE A 544 -14.58 15.68 3.36
CA PHE A 544 -14.90 16.14 4.70
C PHE A 544 -13.81 15.82 5.71
N ARG A 545 -13.50 16.79 6.57
CA ARG A 545 -12.64 16.65 7.75
C ARG A 545 -13.38 17.21 8.96
N TRP A 546 -13.53 16.42 10.03
CA TRP A 546 -14.34 16.79 11.21
C TRP A 546 -13.99 18.14 11.82
N GLU A 547 -12.69 18.42 11.93
CA GLU A 547 -12.13 19.56 12.64
C GLU A 547 -10.67 19.78 12.24
N ASP A 548 -10.11 20.91 12.65
CA ASP A 548 -8.76 21.38 12.27
C ASP A 548 -7.60 20.48 12.66
N TYR A 549 -7.83 19.52 13.56
CA TYR A 549 -6.83 18.57 14.07
C TYR A 549 -7.24 17.11 13.80
N TYR A 550 -8.28 16.88 13.00
CA TYR A 550 -8.65 15.55 12.54
C TYR A 550 -7.66 15.07 11.47
N LYS A 551 -7.27 13.79 11.59
CA LYS A 551 -6.10 13.19 10.91
C LYS A 551 -6.40 12.61 9.53
N ALA A 552 -7.64 12.71 9.08
CA ALA A 552 -8.10 12.12 7.85
C ALA A 552 -9.02 13.09 7.08
N LEU A 553 -9.04 12.90 5.77
CA LEU A 553 -9.99 13.52 4.85
C LEU A 553 -10.78 12.38 4.20
N THR A 554 -12.11 12.46 4.21
CA THR A 554 -12.99 11.37 3.75
C THR A 554 -14.03 11.87 2.75
N ILE A 555 -14.23 11.12 1.67
CA ILE A 555 -15.39 11.25 0.76
C ILE A 555 -16.40 10.14 1.11
N ARG A 556 -17.70 10.46 1.04
CA ARG A 556 -18.78 9.47 1.10
C ARG A 556 -19.46 9.39 -0.26
N GLN A 557 -19.40 8.22 -0.89
CA GLN A 557 -20.08 7.96 -2.14
C GLN A 557 -21.21 6.94 -1.91
N PRO A 558 -22.50 7.31 -2.09
CA PRO A 558 -23.59 6.35 -1.99
C PRO A 558 -23.50 5.33 -3.13
N TYR A 559 -23.82 4.08 -2.81
CA TYR A 559 -23.88 2.96 -3.76
C TYR A 559 -25.03 2.01 -3.41
N SER A 560 -25.72 1.43 -4.39
CA SER A 560 -26.80 0.47 -4.09
C SER A 560 -26.22 -0.82 -3.50
N ASN A 561 -26.71 -1.27 -2.33
CA ASN A 561 -26.34 -2.57 -1.76
C ASN A 561 -26.60 -3.72 -2.74
N ARG A 562 -27.74 -3.67 -3.45
CA ARG A 562 -28.08 -4.68 -4.44
C ARG A 562 -27.05 -4.72 -5.55
N GLU A 563 -26.63 -3.58 -6.08
CA GLU A 563 -25.64 -3.53 -7.13
C GLU A 563 -24.26 -3.98 -6.64
N MET A 564 -23.80 -3.52 -5.47
CA MET A 564 -22.48 -3.87 -4.94
C MET A 564 -22.31 -5.38 -4.66
N PHE A 565 -23.39 -6.09 -4.31
CA PHE A 565 -23.29 -7.48 -3.84
C PHE A 565 -24.06 -8.52 -4.65
N ASN A 566 -24.69 -8.18 -5.78
CA ASN A 566 -25.44 -9.14 -6.62
C ASN A 566 -24.59 -10.03 -7.55
N ARG A 567 -23.26 -9.83 -7.63
CA ARG A 567 -22.35 -10.63 -8.47
C ARG A 567 -21.44 -11.52 -7.65
N ASP A 568 -20.78 -12.47 -8.32
CA ASP A 568 -19.80 -13.37 -7.72
C ASP A 568 -18.54 -12.66 -7.23
N TYR A 569 -18.24 -11.47 -7.75
CA TYR A 569 -17.16 -10.59 -7.32
C TYR A 569 -17.30 -9.19 -7.94
N TYR A 570 -16.50 -8.25 -7.43
CA TYR A 570 -16.18 -6.97 -8.05
C TYR A 570 -14.66 -6.75 -8.06
N TYR A 571 -14.20 -5.87 -8.92
CA TYR A 571 -12.86 -5.30 -8.88
C TYR A 571 -12.90 -3.99 -8.11
N TYR A 572 -12.07 -3.90 -7.07
CA TYR A 572 -11.84 -2.71 -6.27
C TYR A 572 -10.44 -2.18 -6.63
N GLN A 573 -10.34 -0.89 -6.92
CA GLN A 573 -9.08 -0.28 -7.34
C GLN A 573 -8.79 0.99 -6.55
N ILE A 574 -7.55 1.08 -6.05
CA ILE A 574 -6.94 2.31 -5.57
C ILE A 574 -5.80 2.63 -6.53
N GLU A 575 -5.93 3.72 -7.29
CA GLU A 575 -4.82 4.30 -8.03
C GLU A 575 -4.18 5.37 -7.16
N TRP A 576 -2.95 5.12 -6.75
CA TRP A 576 -2.18 6.02 -5.91
C TRP A 576 -0.97 6.51 -6.71
N THR A 577 -0.95 7.81 -6.99
CA THR A 577 0.09 8.50 -7.76
C THR A 577 0.88 9.43 -6.83
N PRO A 578 1.99 10.03 -7.31
CA PRO A 578 2.72 11.01 -6.52
C PRO A 578 1.92 12.26 -6.11
N THR A 579 0.85 12.58 -6.84
CA THR A 579 0.09 13.83 -6.68
C THR A 579 -1.41 13.63 -6.46
N ALA A 580 -1.91 12.40 -6.51
CA ALA A 580 -3.34 12.12 -6.36
C ALA A 580 -3.65 10.67 -5.98
N ILE A 581 -4.83 10.45 -5.43
CA ILE A 581 -5.45 9.15 -5.14
C ILE A 581 -6.81 9.11 -5.86
N ILE A 582 -7.08 8.02 -6.57
CA ILE A 582 -8.34 7.77 -7.26
C ILE A 582 -8.87 6.40 -6.83
N TRP A 583 -10.15 6.33 -6.46
CA TRP A 583 -10.81 5.08 -6.09
C TRP A 583 -11.82 4.68 -7.14
N ARG A 584 -11.83 3.39 -7.50
CA ARG A 584 -12.76 2.83 -8.48
C ARG A 584 -13.31 1.49 -8.05
N VAL A 585 -14.50 1.17 -8.56
CA VAL A 585 -15.10 -0.17 -8.43
C VAL A 585 -15.76 -0.56 -9.74
N GLY A 586 -15.84 -1.85 -10.05
CA GLY A 586 -16.59 -2.30 -11.21
C GLY A 586 -16.61 -3.81 -11.37
N PRO A 587 -17.49 -4.36 -12.21
CA PRO A 587 -17.60 -5.81 -12.39
C PRO A 587 -16.42 -6.41 -13.16
N GLU A 588 -15.71 -5.59 -13.95
CA GLU A 588 -14.56 -5.96 -14.78
C GLU A 588 -13.53 -4.81 -14.77
N LYS A 589 -12.23 -5.12 -14.96
CA LYS A 589 -11.15 -4.12 -14.93
C LYS A 589 -11.32 -2.98 -15.96
N ASN A 590 -11.97 -3.25 -17.09
CA ASN A 590 -12.28 -2.26 -18.14
C ASN A 590 -13.65 -1.57 -17.96
N LYS A 591 -14.38 -1.88 -16.88
CA LYS A 591 -15.69 -1.30 -16.54
C LYS A 591 -15.68 -0.72 -15.13
N LEU A 592 -14.51 -0.21 -14.69
CA LEU A 592 -14.37 0.48 -13.43
C LEU A 592 -15.00 1.87 -13.51
N ILE A 593 -15.76 2.24 -12.50
CA ILE A 593 -16.31 3.58 -12.30
C ILE A 593 -15.55 4.28 -11.19
N GLU A 594 -15.24 5.56 -11.40
CA GLU A 594 -14.62 6.41 -10.40
C GLU A 594 -15.63 6.76 -9.32
N LEU A 595 -15.24 6.57 -8.05
CA LEU A 595 -16.08 6.87 -6.89
C LEU A 595 -15.54 8.06 -6.08
N GLY A 596 -14.28 8.42 -6.26
CA GLY A 596 -13.66 9.54 -5.56
C GLY A 596 -12.26 9.84 -6.07
N TYR A 597 -11.83 11.06 -5.78
CA TYR A 597 -10.55 11.63 -6.16
C TYR A 597 -10.06 12.54 -5.04
N MET A 598 -8.77 12.54 -4.74
CA MET A 598 -8.12 13.55 -3.91
C MET A 598 -6.73 13.83 -4.49
N ASP A 599 -6.32 15.09 -4.49
CA ASP A 599 -5.00 15.51 -4.98
C ASP A 599 -4.14 16.19 -3.90
N ALA A 600 -2.89 16.44 -4.27
CA ALA A 600 -1.89 17.08 -3.42
C ALA A 600 -2.23 18.54 -3.07
N ASP A 601 -3.19 19.17 -3.75
CA ASP A 601 -3.65 20.51 -3.40
C ASP A 601 -4.55 20.49 -2.17
N VAL A 602 -5.34 19.43 -1.94
CA VAL A 602 -6.29 19.34 -0.81
C VAL A 602 -5.81 18.44 0.35
N THR A 603 -4.92 17.48 0.09
CA THR A 603 -4.46 16.52 1.11
C THR A 603 -3.01 16.10 0.88
N SER A 604 -2.29 15.75 1.96
CA SER A 604 -0.92 15.24 1.83
C SER A 604 -0.95 13.80 1.32
N ILE A 605 -0.46 13.59 0.10
CA ILE A 605 -0.37 12.28 -0.52
C ILE A 605 0.79 11.50 0.12
N PRO A 606 0.55 10.29 0.66
CA PRO A 606 1.65 9.48 1.20
C PRO A 606 2.64 9.10 0.09
N ASN A 607 3.92 8.91 0.45
CA ASN A 607 4.99 8.55 -0.49
C ASN A 607 5.91 7.42 0.02
N ASN A 608 5.54 6.75 1.11
CA ASN A 608 6.25 5.62 1.69
C ASN A 608 5.59 4.28 1.33
N GLN A 609 6.29 3.17 1.50
CA GLN A 609 5.83 1.86 1.04
C GLN A 609 4.62 1.35 1.85
N MET A 610 3.59 0.87 1.15
CA MET A 610 2.34 0.38 1.73
C MET A 610 1.98 -1.03 1.22
N LEU A 611 1.19 -1.73 2.01
CA LEU A 611 0.63 -3.07 1.77
C LEU A 611 -0.88 -2.96 1.53
N MET A 612 -1.42 -3.77 0.63
CA MET A 612 -2.86 -3.95 0.49
C MET A 612 -3.42 -4.83 1.59
N ASN A 613 -4.57 -4.44 2.14
CA ASN A 613 -5.32 -5.13 3.18
C ASN A 613 -6.76 -5.37 2.69
N VAL A 614 -7.34 -6.51 3.07
CA VAL A 614 -8.77 -6.78 2.89
C VAL A 614 -9.32 -7.29 4.20
N THR A 615 -10.33 -6.61 4.73
CA THR A 615 -10.85 -6.86 6.07
C THR A 615 -12.38 -6.81 6.13
N GLN A 616 -12.92 -7.45 7.16
CA GLN A 616 -14.33 -7.39 7.54
C GLN A 616 -14.40 -7.09 9.04
N GLU A 617 -14.88 -5.91 9.37
CA GLU A 617 -14.65 -5.28 10.67
C GLU A 617 -15.94 -4.81 11.33
N TYR A 618 -16.05 -5.06 12.62
CA TYR A 618 -17.01 -4.40 13.49
C TYR A 618 -16.38 -3.11 14.02
N HIS A 619 -17.12 -2.01 13.94
CA HIS A 619 -16.73 -0.71 14.50
C HIS A 619 -17.84 -0.16 15.40
N LEU A 620 -17.53 0.87 16.19
CA LEU A 620 -18.59 1.65 16.80
C LEU A 620 -19.24 2.54 15.75
N SER A 621 -20.57 2.54 15.73
CA SER A 621 -21.33 3.38 14.80
C SER A 621 -21.02 4.87 14.95
N LYS A 622 -20.55 5.31 16.12
CA LYS A 622 -20.16 6.70 16.38
C LYS A 622 -19.03 7.23 15.48
N TRP A 623 -18.30 6.35 14.80
CA TRP A 623 -17.29 6.73 13.81
C TRP A 623 -17.89 7.20 12.49
N TRP A 624 -19.17 6.89 12.24
CA TRP A 624 -19.89 7.28 11.02
C TRP A 624 -21.16 8.09 11.32
N PRO A 625 -21.07 9.30 11.90
CA PRO A 625 -22.24 10.16 12.08
C PRO A 625 -22.75 10.75 10.76
N PRO A 626 -24.04 11.10 10.66
CA PRO A 626 -25.16 10.65 11.48
C PRO A 626 -25.34 9.11 11.48
N ILE A 627 -25.73 8.54 12.62
CA ILE A 627 -25.74 7.08 12.82
C ILE A 627 -27.10 6.50 12.41
N PRO A 628 -27.21 5.66 11.35
CA PRO A 628 -28.47 5.00 11.03
C PRO A 628 -28.74 3.79 11.95
N PHE A 629 -27.72 3.00 12.26
CA PHE A 629 -27.84 1.82 13.11
C PHE A 629 -26.76 1.84 14.17
N LYS A 630 -27.17 1.73 15.43
CA LYS A 630 -26.27 1.54 16.57
C LYS A 630 -25.83 0.08 16.64
N GLN A 631 -24.53 -0.12 16.66
CA GLN A 631 -23.89 -1.43 16.68
C GLN A 631 -24.39 -2.31 17.83
N GLU A 632 -24.76 -1.67 18.95
CA GLU A 632 -25.31 -2.27 20.17
C GLU A 632 -26.60 -3.06 19.91
N PHE A 633 -27.42 -2.63 18.94
CA PHE A 633 -28.71 -3.25 18.62
C PHE A 633 -28.67 -4.11 17.34
N THR A 634 -27.46 -4.39 16.84
CA THR A 634 -27.25 -5.41 15.81
C THR A 634 -26.96 -6.76 16.48
N PRO A 635 -27.66 -7.84 16.12
CA PRO A 635 -27.52 -9.13 16.79
C PRO A 635 -26.14 -9.77 16.54
N PHE A 636 -25.81 -10.77 17.34
CA PHE A 636 -24.73 -11.69 17.00
C PHE A 636 -25.12 -12.53 15.77
N LEU A 637 -24.13 -12.88 14.96
CA LEU A 637 -24.35 -13.64 13.74
C LEU A 637 -24.81 -15.07 14.06
N LYS A 638 -25.90 -15.52 13.44
CA LYS A 638 -26.31 -16.94 13.46
C LYS A 638 -25.53 -17.80 12.46
N ASN A 639 -25.13 -17.21 11.34
CA ASN A 639 -24.38 -17.84 10.25
C ASN A 639 -23.12 -17.04 9.96
N ASP A 640 -22.06 -17.72 9.50
CA ASP A 640 -20.81 -17.05 9.13
C ASP A 640 -21.06 -16.02 8.01
N LEU A 641 -20.47 -14.84 8.13
CA LEU A 641 -20.36 -13.92 7.01
C LEU A 641 -19.07 -14.20 6.25
N VAL A 642 -19.21 -14.52 4.96
CA VAL A 642 -18.12 -15.02 4.13
C VAL A 642 -17.67 -13.98 3.11
N GLY A 643 -16.41 -13.56 3.21
CA GLY A 643 -15.68 -12.87 2.15
C GLY A 643 -14.81 -13.84 1.34
N LYS A 644 -14.61 -13.57 0.04
CA LYS A 644 -13.68 -14.30 -0.83
C LYS A 644 -12.77 -13.35 -1.60
N ILE A 645 -11.47 -13.62 -1.61
CA ILE A 645 -10.46 -12.81 -2.29
C ILE A 645 -9.78 -13.67 -3.35
N TYR A 646 -9.92 -13.29 -4.61
CA TYR A 646 -9.50 -14.10 -5.76
C TYR A 646 -8.19 -13.63 -6.37
N GLU A 647 -7.87 -12.33 -6.30
CA GLU A 647 -6.73 -11.77 -7.01
C GLU A 647 -6.28 -10.44 -6.40
N PHE A 648 -4.97 -10.21 -6.38
CA PHE A 648 -4.35 -8.89 -6.32
C PHE A 648 -3.45 -8.70 -7.55
N GLU A 649 -3.64 -7.59 -8.24
CA GLU A 649 -2.77 -7.15 -9.35
C GLU A 649 -2.37 -5.69 -9.12
N ILE A 650 -1.11 -5.38 -9.40
CA ILE A 650 -0.54 -4.04 -9.33
C ILE A 650 -0.06 -3.67 -10.72
N GLU A 651 -0.53 -2.53 -11.22
CA GLU A 651 -0.14 -1.97 -12.52
C GLU A 651 0.54 -0.61 -12.40
#